data_AF-A0A8J3F8C9-F1
#
_entry.id   AF-A0A8J3F8C9-F1
#
_cell.length_a   1.000
_cell.length_b   1.000
_cell.length_c   1.000
_cell.angle_alpha   90.00
_cell.angle_beta   90.00
_cell.angle_gamma   90.00
#
_symmetry.space_group_name_H-M   'P 1'
#
loop_
_entity.id
_entity.type
_entity.pdbx_description
1 polymer ?
#
loop_
_entity_poly.entity_id
_entity_poly.type
_entity_poly.pdbx_seq_one_letter_code
_entity_poly.pdbx_strand_id
1 'polypeptide(L)'
;MSSTTAARDPERPPGGQEPTGAEPAGGPARRRRWWRRDRRRPDARRPEPPPAADPPAAPVGAATPRDDADAPPAADPDPPAGPATTADPAATGPGASDPTAAAASAAPPRDARAASAEPATAAENTEPTPATTADPEPTPADTASTDSSHATATATAGTGTGTGTGTDGDPATSTGDSAAGADPAAGADSAAAPPLASDSGSAPDPGSRSGAPEGSDAKRDGPAASTATGTTRTATADTTTADTTTADPASKDAGAADAGTGTESDPFAAFAPPAARPPGRLRRFGRAAARVVRHEWTVAALVSVATAAALTWPTLRHPTRTLPQDTVDPALQAWQLAWSGHALTTDPGGLWNGNGFFPERLSYAFSDTLLGYAPFGLLGEGPAAAVLRYNIVFVLAHALALFGAYALVRQLGAGRAGGAIAGLAFAFAPWRLAQAGHLQVVSTGGIVLALAMLARGHGWALRRGHRFRVRRPGWALAGWMVAAWQLSLGFGVGLPFGYLMLLAVLVTALCWLVARIRRAPRHPWGWRLLLADGVGGLVFAGVGVGMAIPYFLVAAAHPYARRTADLIDLYSPPARSLLIAPGESLLWGPAHAPLRADLGWAPEMTLLPGFTLYALAATGLLYSVWTVRQRLLLLAGAVVTAVLALGTQFLDGRYTYLPLLRWLPGWDGLRAPGRLILWTTLFLAILAAGGISAVLGRAARMHPTALRFGLRTLLRFATVLPVLVLAVECLNTVAHPRVPRPPAALRDAPSPVLVLPSDFTTDSLALLWSTDGFPRLVNGNSGFTPESLARTREAVAGFPDAASVANLRSLGVRSVVVLPDRLPGTPWANLLTNPNLDYSVQRTDTPGATTFRLN
;
A
#
# COMPACT_ATOMS: atom_id res chain seq x y z
N MET A 1 -28.73 -60.74 33.26
CA MET A 1 -27.71 -61.66 32.71
C MET A 1 -26.54 -60.80 32.22
N SER A 2 -25.27 -61.07 32.49
CA SER A 2 -24.58 -61.93 33.48
C SER A 2 -23.12 -61.41 33.54
N SER A 3 -22.66 -60.84 34.67
CA SER A 3 -21.71 -61.45 35.66
C SER A 3 -20.27 -61.66 35.13
N THR A 4 -19.16 -61.54 35.88
CA THR A 4 -18.83 -61.30 37.33
C THR A 4 -17.37 -60.73 37.37
N THR A 5 -16.67 -60.35 38.45
CA THR A 5 -16.71 -60.34 39.95
C THR A 5 -16.00 -59.03 40.40
N ALA A 6 -16.21 -58.37 41.55
CA ALA A 6 -16.23 -58.76 42.98
C ALA A 6 -14.84 -59.06 43.60
N ALA A 7 -14.50 -58.71 44.86
CA ALA A 7 -15.01 -57.71 45.82
C ALA A 7 -14.14 -57.71 47.11
N ARG A 8 -14.09 -56.61 47.90
CA ARG A 8 -14.33 -56.54 49.38
C ARG A 8 -13.80 -55.27 50.10
N ASP A 9 -14.70 -54.69 50.91
CA ASP A 9 -14.51 -53.81 52.09
C ASP A 9 -14.61 -54.68 53.39
N PRO A 10 -14.66 -54.21 54.67
CA PRO A 10 -14.86 -52.84 55.22
C PRO A 10 -13.99 -52.44 56.48
N GLU A 11 -14.32 -51.29 57.11
CA GLU A 11 -14.50 -51.01 58.57
C GLU A 11 -13.94 -49.66 59.14
N ARG A 12 -14.33 -49.32 60.40
CA ARG A 12 -14.38 -47.98 61.06
C ARG A 12 -14.58 -48.17 62.59
N PRO A 13 -14.65 -47.13 63.47
CA PRO A 13 -13.82 -45.95 63.80
C PRO A 13 -13.29 -46.11 65.28
N PRO A 14 -13.36 -45.18 66.28
CA PRO A 14 -13.27 -43.70 66.38
C PRO A 14 -12.30 -43.15 67.49
N GLY A 15 -12.16 -41.80 67.59
CA GLY A 15 -12.02 -41.07 68.88
C GLY A 15 -10.74 -40.24 69.13
N GLY A 16 -10.86 -39.04 69.73
CA GLY A 16 -9.70 -38.29 70.29
C GLY A 16 -9.71 -36.73 70.32
N GLN A 17 -10.52 -36.13 71.20
CA GLN A 17 -10.32 -34.84 71.93
C GLN A 17 -9.84 -33.52 71.24
N GLU A 18 -10.72 -32.52 71.30
CA GLU A 18 -10.47 -31.07 71.50
C GLU A 18 -10.04 -30.77 72.98
N PRO A 19 -9.69 -29.53 73.47
CA PRO A 19 -10.18 -28.20 73.04
C PRO A 19 -9.20 -26.97 73.15
N THR A 20 -9.77 -25.77 72.94
CA THR A 20 -9.31 -24.38 73.28
C THR A 20 -8.38 -23.65 72.29
N GLY A 21 -8.54 -22.33 72.03
CA GLY A 21 -9.63 -21.40 72.41
C GLY A 21 -9.37 -19.93 72.00
N ALA A 22 -10.41 -19.09 72.14
CA ALA A 22 -10.43 -17.61 72.05
C ALA A 22 -10.23 -16.90 70.68
N GLU A 23 -11.31 -16.26 70.23
CA GLU A 23 -11.41 -15.10 69.32
C GLU A 23 -11.29 -13.75 70.11
N PRO A 24 -11.38 -12.54 69.51
CA PRO A 24 -10.86 -12.02 68.22
C PRO A 24 -10.26 -10.59 68.36
N ALA A 25 -10.34 -9.79 67.27
CA ALA A 25 -10.28 -8.30 67.17
C ALA A 25 -8.94 -7.62 66.78
N GLY A 26 -9.04 -6.58 65.93
CA GLY A 26 -7.91 -5.78 65.45
C GLY A 26 -8.19 -5.00 64.15
N GLY A 27 -8.66 -3.75 64.26
CA GLY A 27 -9.06 -2.90 63.12
C GLY A 27 -7.90 -2.26 62.31
N PRO A 28 -8.20 -1.59 61.16
CA PRO A 28 -7.20 -1.25 60.15
C PRO A 28 -6.52 0.13 60.33
N ALA A 29 -5.19 0.17 60.22
CA ALA A 29 -4.41 1.40 60.24
C ALA A 29 -3.90 1.83 58.85
N ARG A 30 -4.41 2.95 58.31
CA ARG A 30 -3.78 3.66 57.18
C ARG A 30 -2.53 4.41 57.67
N ARG A 31 -1.41 4.31 56.96
CA ARG A 31 -0.45 5.45 56.87
C ARG A 31 0.31 5.49 55.54
N ARG A 32 0.35 6.69 54.97
CA ARG A 32 1.34 7.07 53.95
C ARG A 32 2.62 7.49 54.68
N ARG A 33 3.80 7.15 54.16
CA ARG A 33 4.82 8.11 53.64
C ARG A 33 6.18 7.42 53.46
N TRP A 34 6.86 7.81 52.37
CA TRP A 34 8.30 8.08 52.26
C TRP A 34 9.31 7.23 53.06
N TRP A 35 10.24 6.60 52.32
CA TRP A 35 11.65 6.71 52.68
C TRP A 35 12.48 7.19 51.48
N ARG A 36 13.40 8.12 51.76
CA ARG A 36 14.51 8.48 50.85
C ARG A 36 15.68 7.53 51.09
N ARG A 37 16.70 7.66 50.24
CA ARG A 37 18.12 7.29 50.46
C ARG A 37 18.43 6.60 51.80
N ASP A 38 19.24 5.54 51.72
CA ASP A 38 20.62 5.78 52.15
C ASP A 38 21.67 5.21 51.18
N ARG A 39 22.91 5.68 51.33
CA ARG A 39 24.13 5.22 50.66
C ARG A 39 25.16 4.90 51.74
N ARG A 40 25.57 3.63 51.86
CA ARG A 40 26.94 3.25 52.28
C ARG A 40 27.26 1.83 51.78
N ARG A 41 28.40 1.70 51.09
CA ARG A 41 29.23 0.48 51.06
C ARG A 41 30.20 0.57 52.26
N PRO A 42 30.85 -0.52 52.71
CA PRO A 42 32.04 -1.05 51.99
C PRO A 42 31.90 -2.49 51.46
N ASP A 43 32.62 -2.73 50.36
CA ASP A 43 33.50 -3.86 50.04
C ASP A 43 33.21 -5.32 50.45
N ALA A 44 33.05 -6.17 49.42
CA ALA A 44 33.63 -7.52 49.38
C ALA A 44 33.98 -7.95 47.94
N ARG A 45 35.28 -8.12 47.69
CA ARG A 45 35.97 -9.05 46.73
C ARG A 45 35.43 -9.20 45.29
N ARG A 46 36.29 -8.87 44.30
CA ARG A 46 36.31 -9.49 42.96
C ARG A 46 37.01 -10.87 43.05
N PRO A 47 36.72 -11.82 42.14
CA PRO A 47 37.66 -12.86 41.76
C PRO A 47 38.55 -12.41 40.58
N GLU A 48 39.81 -12.86 40.57
CA GLU A 48 40.79 -12.70 39.49
C GLU A 48 41.20 -14.08 38.91
N PRO A 49 41.85 -14.14 37.73
CA PRO A 49 42.08 -15.41 37.01
C PRO A 49 43.26 -16.23 37.56
N PRO A 50 43.34 -17.55 37.22
CA PRO A 50 44.47 -18.40 37.60
C PRO A 50 45.76 -18.08 36.80
N PRO A 51 46.95 -18.43 37.35
CA PRO A 51 48.26 -18.05 36.80
C PRO A 51 48.81 -19.02 35.74
N ALA A 52 49.89 -18.59 35.06
CA ALA A 52 50.72 -19.40 34.17
C ALA A 52 52.00 -19.92 34.88
N ALA A 53 52.73 -20.84 34.24
CA ALA A 53 54.03 -21.34 34.67
C ALA A 53 54.92 -21.74 33.47
N ASP A 54 56.23 -21.53 33.62
CA ASP A 54 57.33 -21.74 32.66
C ASP A 54 58.57 -22.29 33.42
N PRO A 55 59.65 -22.75 32.76
CA PRO A 55 59.81 -23.46 31.48
C PRO A 55 60.54 -24.81 31.69
N PRO A 56 61.21 -25.43 30.69
CA PRO A 56 62.67 -25.17 30.57
C PRO A 56 63.31 -25.24 29.16
N ALA A 57 64.44 -24.54 29.02
CA ALA A 57 65.62 -24.77 28.15
C ALA A 57 65.49 -24.97 26.61
N ALA A 58 66.34 -24.23 25.86
CA ALA A 58 66.69 -24.45 24.44
C ALA A 58 68.10 -25.08 24.32
N PRO A 59 68.69 -25.28 23.11
CA PRO A 59 69.46 -24.18 22.49
C PRO A 59 69.61 -24.18 20.93
N VAL A 60 70.11 -23.06 20.37
CA VAL A 60 70.60 -22.83 18.97
C VAL A 60 69.52 -22.98 17.85
N GLY A 61 69.39 -22.14 16.82
CA GLY A 61 70.06 -20.92 16.34
C GLY A 61 69.86 -20.79 14.80
N ALA A 62 70.09 -19.67 14.08
CA ALA A 62 70.39 -18.28 14.44
C ALA A 62 70.22 -17.36 13.19
N ALA A 63 70.49 -16.04 13.33
CA ALA A 63 70.66 -15.01 12.29
C ALA A 63 69.44 -14.45 11.51
N THR A 64 69.57 -13.18 11.11
CA THR A 64 68.73 -12.29 10.26
C THR A 64 69.70 -11.36 9.49
N PRO A 65 69.32 -10.29 8.72
CA PRO A 65 68.06 -9.88 8.07
C PRO A 65 68.24 -9.47 6.56
N ARG A 66 67.23 -8.80 5.97
CA ARG A 66 67.22 -7.83 4.83
C ARG A 66 66.73 -8.25 3.42
N ASP A 67 65.62 -7.60 3.03
CA ASP A 67 65.43 -6.58 1.97
C ASP A 67 65.80 -6.81 0.47
N ASP A 68 64.84 -6.37 -0.37
CA ASP A 68 64.90 -5.78 -1.73
C ASP A 68 64.95 -6.60 -3.08
N ALA A 69 64.04 -6.16 -3.98
CA ALA A 69 64.11 -6.00 -5.45
C ALA A 69 63.67 -7.09 -6.48
N ASP A 70 62.86 -6.60 -7.46
CA ASP A 70 62.73 -6.92 -8.90
C ASP A 70 62.11 -8.23 -9.47
N ALA A 71 61.77 -8.17 -10.78
CA ALA A 71 61.01 -9.12 -11.65
C ALA A 71 61.31 -8.83 -13.15
N PRO A 72 60.68 -9.41 -14.21
CA PRO A 72 59.95 -10.69 -14.43
C PRO A 72 60.66 -11.61 -15.49
N PRO A 73 60.07 -12.68 -16.08
CA PRO A 73 59.38 -12.62 -17.41
C PRO A 73 58.24 -13.68 -17.64
N ALA A 74 57.92 -14.13 -18.89
CA ALA A 74 56.68 -14.86 -19.28
C ALA A 74 56.77 -15.84 -20.51
N ALA A 75 55.64 -16.52 -20.89
CA ALA A 75 55.23 -17.13 -22.21
C ALA A 75 54.93 -18.68 -22.33
N ASP A 76 54.08 -19.07 -23.32
CA ASP A 76 53.51 -20.43 -23.67
C ASP A 76 54.24 -21.18 -24.84
N PRO A 77 53.91 -22.45 -25.24
CA PRO A 77 52.97 -22.73 -26.38
C PRO A 77 52.27 -24.15 -26.50
N ASP A 78 51.57 -24.39 -27.65
CA ASP A 78 50.70 -25.54 -28.11
C ASP A 78 51.41 -26.77 -28.83
N PRO A 79 50.84 -27.53 -29.83
CA PRO A 79 49.85 -28.65 -29.81
C PRO A 79 50.32 -29.95 -30.58
N PRO A 80 49.43 -30.90 -31.00
CA PRO A 80 49.49 -31.46 -32.39
C PRO A 80 48.13 -31.93 -33.04
N ALA A 81 48.15 -32.41 -34.31
CA ALA A 81 46.98 -32.84 -35.12
C ALA A 81 47.28 -33.92 -36.22
N GLY A 82 46.28 -34.57 -36.86
CA GLY A 82 46.46 -35.36 -38.12
C GLY A 82 45.34 -36.38 -38.53
N PRO A 83 45.20 -36.81 -39.83
CA PRO A 83 43.92 -37.32 -40.42
C PRO A 83 43.99 -38.63 -41.28
N ALA A 84 42.83 -39.16 -41.79
CA ALA A 84 42.59 -39.65 -43.21
C ALA A 84 41.42 -40.67 -43.48
N THR A 85 40.46 -40.27 -44.33
CA THR A 85 39.70 -40.95 -45.44
C THR A 85 39.13 -42.41 -45.50
N THR A 86 37.90 -42.49 -46.09
CA THR A 86 37.33 -43.41 -47.13
C THR A 86 36.57 -44.75 -46.88
N ALA A 87 35.38 -44.83 -47.51
CA ALA A 87 34.73 -45.93 -48.27
C ALA A 87 33.64 -46.86 -47.65
N ASP A 88 32.60 -47.09 -48.47
CA ASP A 88 31.39 -47.97 -48.39
C ASP A 88 31.65 -49.31 -49.19
N PRO A 89 30.72 -50.30 -49.46
CA PRO A 89 29.24 -50.31 -49.36
C PRO A 89 28.51 -51.60 -48.86
N ALA A 90 27.21 -51.44 -48.55
CA ALA A 90 26.02 -52.30 -48.81
C ALA A 90 25.98 -53.85 -48.58
N ALA A 91 24.87 -54.36 -47.97
CA ALA A 91 23.76 -55.06 -48.69
C ALA A 91 22.70 -55.78 -47.78
N THR A 92 21.49 -55.96 -48.33
CA THR A 92 20.36 -56.87 -47.92
C THR A 92 19.54 -56.63 -46.63
N GLY A 93 18.22 -56.87 -46.75
CA GLY A 93 17.22 -57.08 -45.68
C GLY A 93 16.43 -58.39 -45.96
N PRO A 94 15.13 -58.55 -45.61
CA PRO A 94 14.18 -57.62 -44.97
C PRO A 94 13.43 -58.18 -43.72
N GLY A 95 12.61 -57.35 -43.07
CA GLY A 95 11.63 -57.77 -42.05
C GLY A 95 10.77 -56.57 -41.63
N ALA A 96 9.46 -56.76 -41.40
CA ALA A 96 8.50 -55.64 -41.33
C ALA A 96 7.64 -55.61 -40.06
N SER A 97 7.58 -54.44 -39.40
CA SER A 97 6.44 -53.97 -38.59
C SER A 97 6.60 -52.49 -38.20
N ASP A 98 5.65 -51.66 -38.59
CA ASP A 98 5.45 -50.27 -38.14
C ASP A 98 4.89 -50.18 -36.69
N PRO A 99 4.75 -48.98 -36.08
CA PRO A 99 5.41 -47.69 -36.36
C PRO A 99 5.96 -47.00 -35.09
N THR A 100 6.90 -46.04 -35.21
CA THR A 100 6.93 -44.72 -34.48
C THR A 100 8.27 -43.95 -34.64
N ALA A 101 8.18 -42.62 -34.51
CA ALA A 101 9.22 -41.71 -34.00
C ALA A 101 10.65 -41.73 -34.62
N ALA A 102 10.82 -40.94 -35.69
CA ALA A 102 12.10 -40.43 -36.17
C ALA A 102 11.90 -38.96 -36.63
N ALA A 103 12.84 -38.02 -36.49
CA ALA A 103 14.12 -38.03 -35.78
C ALA A 103 14.45 -36.62 -35.26
N ALA A 104 15.50 -36.47 -34.45
CA ALA A 104 15.95 -35.17 -33.94
C ALA A 104 17.00 -34.50 -34.85
N SER A 105 17.15 -33.19 -34.68
CA SER A 105 18.40 -32.44 -34.86
C SER A 105 19.11 -32.49 -36.22
N ALA A 106 18.82 -31.51 -37.08
CA ALA A 106 19.77 -31.00 -38.06
C ALA A 106 19.77 -29.46 -38.03
N ALA A 107 20.94 -28.85 -37.82
CA ALA A 107 21.12 -27.40 -37.84
C ALA A 107 22.02 -26.99 -39.02
N PRO A 108 21.61 -26.01 -39.82
CA PRO A 108 22.50 -25.23 -40.68
C PRO A 108 22.42 -23.73 -40.28
N PRO A 109 23.06 -22.77 -40.98
CA PRO A 109 24.29 -22.17 -40.48
C PRO A 109 24.16 -20.65 -40.19
N ARG A 110 25.27 -20.02 -39.79
CA ARG A 110 25.37 -18.56 -39.62
C ARG A 110 25.86 -17.83 -40.89
N ASP A 111 25.57 -16.53 -40.89
CA ASP A 111 26.20 -15.44 -41.64
C ASP A 111 25.99 -15.36 -43.17
N ALA A 112 24.94 -14.62 -43.56
CA ALA A 112 25.00 -13.61 -44.62
C ALA A 112 23.96 -12.48 -44.37
N ARG A 113 24.33 -11.22 -44.59
CA ARG A 113 23.42 -10.05 -44.52
C ARG A 113 22.74 -9.80 -45.88
N ALA A 114 21.44 -9.51 -45.91
CA ALA A 114 20.85 -8.53 -46.83
C ALA A 114 19.39 -8.14 -46.51
N ALA A 115 19.11 -6.83 -46.64
CA ALA A 115 17.83 -6.18 -47.02
C ALA A 115 16.59 -6.16 -46.08
N SER A 116 15.88 -5.04 -46.22
CA SER A 116 14.52 -4.69 -45.73
C SER A 116 14.34 -4.35 -44.24
N ALA A 117 13.76 -3.20 -43.84
CA ALA A 117 13.57 -1.90 -44.51
C ALA A 117 13.24 -0.83 -43.44
N GLU A 118 13.84 0.37 -43.52
CA GLU A 118 13.50 1.52 -42.66
C GLU A 118 12.59 2.53 -43.38
N PRO A 119 11.67 3.23 -42.69
CA PRO A 119 11.15 4.52 -43.11
C PRO A 119 12.09 5.64 -42.63
N ALA A 120 12.60 6.46 -43.55
CA ALA A 120 13.73 7.36 -43.29
C ALA A 120 13.37 8.77 -42.76
N THR A 121 14.34 9.39 -42.08
CA THR A 121 14.42 10.86 -41.90
C THR A 121 15.80 11.36 -42.36
N ALA A 122 15.87 11.89 -43.58
CA ALA A 122 16.97 12.74 -44.07
C ALA A 122 16.71 14.21 -43.66
N ALA A 123 17.61 15.21 -43.71
CA ALA A 123 18.99 15.40 -44.21
C ALA A 123 19.52 16.72 -43.55
N GLU A 124 20.77 17.21 -43.57
CA GLU A 124 22.13 16.83 -44.02
C GLU A 124 23.11 17.89 -43.42
N ASN A 125 24.45 17.95 -43.59
CA ASN A 125 25.45 17.15 -44.33
C ASN A 125 26.65 16.84 -43.37
N THR A 126 27.94 16.88 -43.78
CA THR A 126 29.07 16.37 -42.96
C THR A 126 30.45 17.01 -43.31
N GLU A 127 31.28 17.31 -42.28
CA GLU A 127 32.77 17.41 -42.31
C GLU A 127 33.49 18.47 -43.21
N PRO A 128 34.84 18.62 -43.13
CA PRO A 128 35.77 18.49 -42.00
C PRO A 128 36.72 19.73 -41.84
N THR A 129 37.64 19.68 -40.86
CA THR A 129 38.69 20.71 -40.65
C THR A 129 40.11 20.17 -40.91
N PRO A 130 40.94 20.84 -41.74
CA PRO A 130 42.40 20.71 -41.74
C PRO A 130 43.08 21.94 -41.08
N ALA A 131 44.39 21.86 -40.80
CA ALA A 131 45.15 22.91 -40.10
C ALA A 131 46.42 23.35 -40.84
N THR A 132 46.87 24.57 -40.51
CA THR A 132 48.21 25.17 -40.76
C THR A 132 48.49 25.71 -42.18
N THR A 133 48.77 27.02 -42.31
CA THR A 133 50.06 27.64 -42.75
C THR A 133 49.87 28.99 -43.49
N ALA A 134 50.59 30.03 -43.03
CA ALA A 134 51.03 31.27 -43.70
C ALA A 134 50.04 32.39 -44.17
N ASP A 135 50.44 33.61 -43.77
CA ASP A 135 50.18 34.98 -44.27
C ASP A 135 50.54 35.19 -45.79
N PRO A 136 50.17 36.31 -46.47
CA PRO A 136 50.09 37.67 -45.90
C PRO A 136 49.04 38.70 -46.42
N GLU A 137 49.13 39.88 -45.78
CA GLU A 137 48.64 41.25 -46.09
C GLU A 137 48.76 41.74 -47.56
N PRO A 138 48.15 42.91 -47.97
CA PRO A 138 47.87 44.09 -47.14
C PRO A 138 46.52 44.85 -47.24
N THR A 139 46.33 45.64 -46.17
CA THR A 139 45.73 47.00 -45.98
C THR A 139 45.76 48.01 -47.15
N PRO A 140 45.21 49.27 -47.06
CA PRO A 140 44.49 49.95 -45.95
C PRO A 140 43.18 50.72 -46.33
N ALA A 141 42.43 51.22 -45.33
CA ALA A 141 42.07 52.64 -45.16
C ALA A 141 41.18 52.90 -43.91
N ASP A 142 41.60 53.86 -43.06
CA ASP A 142 40.86 54.91 -42.32
C ASP A 142 39.45 54.68 -41.73
N THR A 143 39.08 55.23 -40.55
CA THR A 143 39.81 55.96 -39.49
C THR A 143 39.03 55.91 -38.16
N ALA A 144 39.75 56.01 -37.02
CA ALA A 144 39.29 56.55 -35.72
C ALA A 144 38.11 55.85 -34.98
N SER A 145 37.94 55.99 -33.66
CA SER A 145 38.90 56.17 -32.54
C SER A 145 38.14 56.04 -31.21
N THR A 146 38.67 55.29 -30.22
CA THR A 146 38.39 55.42 -28.75
C THR A 146 36.93 55.28 -28.25
N ASP A 147 36.63 54.92 -27.00
CA ASP A 147 37.26 53.99 -26.04
C ASP A 147 36.22 53.71 -24.92
N SER A 148 36.46 52.69 -24.10
CA SER A 148 36.13 52.66 -22.67
C SER A 148 34.70 52.98 -22.18
N SER A 149 33.95 51.87 -21.98
CA SER A 149 33.58 51.40 -20.63
C SER A 149 32.24 51.77 -19.96
N HIS A 150 31.89 50.89 -19.02
CA HIS A 150 31.06 51.05 -17.81
C HIS A 150 29.50 51.12 -17.84
N ALA A 151 28.94 50.10 -17.16
CA ALA A 151 27.96 50.20 -16.07
C ALA A 151 26.44 50.41 -16.35
N THR A 152 25.72 49.28 -16.33
CA THR A 152 24.73 48.95 -15.27
C THR A 152 23.77 50.04 -14.73
N ALA A 153 22.56 50.14 -15.30
CA ALA A 153 21.25 50.25 -14.61
C ALA A 153 20.14 50.26 -15.69
N THR A 154 19.12 49.39 -15.72
CA THR A 154 17.99 49.24 -14.77
C THR A 154 17.10 50.50 -14.64
N ALA A 155 16.00 50.58 -15.40
CA ALA A 155 14.62 50.73 -14.87
C ALA A 155 13.54 51.06 -15.93
N THR A 156 12.30 50.66 -15.61
CA THR A 156 10.98 51.26 -15.97
C THR A 156 10.61 51.61 -17.43
N ALA A 157 9.55 50.91 -17.86
CA ALA A 157 8.66 51.19 -18.98
C ALA A 157 8.11 52.64 -19.07
N GLY A 158 7.79 53.07 -20.31
CA GLY A 158 7.08 54.33 -20.61
C GLY A 158 6.48 54.36 -22.02
N THR A 159 5.17 54.53 -22.09
CA THR A 159 4.24 54.60 -23.25
C THR A 159 4.55 55.57 -24.40
N GLY A 160 4.13 55.19 -25.63
CA GLY A 160 3.79 56.05 -26.78
C GLY A 160 3.34 55.19 -27.99
N THR A 161 2.24 55.40 -28.73
CA THR A 161 1.76 56.55 -29.54
C THR A 161 2.73 56.98 -30.66
N GLY A 162 2.36 57.17 -31.93
CA GLY A 162 1.04 57.03 -32.61
C GLY A 162 1.03 57.76 -33.99
N THR A 163 -0.17 58.12 -34.48
CA THR A 163 -0.51 58.94 -35.70
C THR A 163 -0.69 58.21 -37.05
N GLY A 164 -1.56 58.67 -37.97
CA GLY A 164 -2.54 59.79 -37.89
C GLY A 164 -3.28 60.10 -39.22
N THR A 165 -4.12 61.15 -39.22
CA THR A 165 -5.04 61.63 -40.31
C THR A 165 -6.23 60.68 -40.60
N GLY A 166 -7.47 61.11 -40.87
CA GLY A 166 -8.13 62.44 -40.96
C GLY A 166 -9.59 62.26 -41.46
N THR A 167 -10.49 63.23 -41.64
CA THR A 167 -10.71 64.66 -41.23
C THR A 167 -12.06 65.08 -41.86
N ASP A 168 -13.00 65.92 -41.36
CA ASP A 168 -13.31 66.60 -40.08
C ASP A 168 -14.81 67.06 -40.12
N GLY A 169 -15.42 67.53 -39.01
CA GLY A 169 -16.80 68.09 -39.01
C GLY A 169 -17.40 68.42 -37.62
N ASP A 170 -17.65 69.71 -37.35
CA ASP A 170 -18.09 70.34 -36.08
C ASP A 170 -19.65 70.48 -35.95
N PRO A 171 -20.28 70.96 -34.83
CA PRO A 171 -19.71 71.39 -33.53
C PRO A 171 -20.48 71.02 -32.21
N ALA A 172 -19.80 71.31 -31.08
CA ALA A 172 -20.33 71.87 -29.80
C ALA A 172 -20.91 71.01 -28.62
N THR A 173 -20.53 71.46 -27.40
CA THR A 173 -21.24 71.45 -26.08
C THR A 173 -21.36 70.19 -25.17
N SER A 174 -20.35 70.05 -24.29
CA SER A 174 -20.42 70.09 -22.79
C SER A 174 -21.17 69.04 -21.91
N THR A 175 -20.43 68.55 -20.88
CA THR A 175 -20.86 68.05 -19.53
C THR A 175 -21.75 66.79 -19.42
N GLY A 176 -21.69 65.96 -18.36
CA GLY A 176 -20.75 65.91 -17.22
C GLY A 176 -21.20 64.98 -16.05
N ASP A 177 -20.22 64.51 -15.26
CA ASP A 177 -20.25 64.09 -13.84
C ASP A 177 -21.04 62.86 -13.28
N SER A 178 -20.37 62.19 -12.32
CA SER A 178 -20.89 61.50 -11.10
C SER A 178 -21.76 60.22 -11.15
N ALA A 179 -21.91 59.59 -9.97
CA ALA A 179 -22.42 58.23 -9.75
C ALA A 179 -23.25 58.03 -8.46
N ALA A 180 -24.19 57.08 -8.49
CA ALA A 180 -24.90 56.46 -7.35
C ALA A 180 -25.63 55.18 -7.83
N GLY A 181 -26.00 54.17 -7.02
CA GLY A 181 -25.71 53.90 -5.61
C GLY A 181 -26.58 52.74 -5.04
N ALA A 182 -26.23 52.29 -3.83
CA ALA A 182 -27.02 51.46 -2.88
C ALA A 182 -27.38 49.97 -3.17
N ASP A 183 -27.07 49.14 -2.15
CA ASP A 183 -27.65 47.85 -1.75
C ASP A 183 -29.18 47.98 -1.39
N PRO A 184 -30.02 46.90 -1.22
CA PRO A 184 -29.74 45.82 -0.24
C PRO A 184 -30.41 44.41 -0.37
N ALA A 185 -29.79 43.46 0.34
CA ALA A 185 -30.35 42.44 1.26
C ALA A 185 -31.62 41.57 0.94
N ALA A 186 -31.38 40.25 0.90
CA ALA A 186 -31.97 39.16 1.70
C ALA A 186 -33.50 39.00 1.97
N GLY A 187 -33.98 37.77 1.69
CA GLY A 187 -35.18 37.14 2.27
C GLY A 187 -35.87 36.20 1.26
N ALA A 188 -36.69 35.20 1.59
CA ALA A 188 -36.84 34.25 2.71
C ALA A 188 -38.20 33.55 2.49
N ASP A 189 -38.24 32.21 2.57
CA ASP A 189 -39.38 31.29 2.76
C ASP A 189 -40.82 31.67 2.34
N SER A 190 -41.45 30.85 1.48
CA SER A 190 -42.58 29.98 1.87
C SER A 190 -43.17 29.18 0.69
N ALA A 191 -44.00 28.17 1.00
CA ALA A 191 -44.65 27.27 0.02
C ALA A 191 -46.18 27.23 0.17
N ALA A 192 -46.91 27.06 -0.94
CA ALA A 192 -48.30 26.57 -0.98
C ALA A 192 -48.71 26.15 -2.42
N ALA A 193 -49.78 25.36 -2.52
CA ALA A 193 -50.54 24.98 -3.73
C ALA A 193 -52.01 24.71 -3.30
N PRO A 194 -52.96 24.29 -4.17
CA PRO A 194 -53.14 24.47 -5.62
C PRO A 194 -54.33 25.46 -5.88
N PRO A 195 -55.13 25.42 -6.98
CA PRO A 195 -56.34 24.57 -6.96
C PRO A 195 -56.99 24.09 -8.30
N LEU A 196 -57.88 23.09 -8.18
CA LEU A 196 -59.14 22.83 -8.94
C LEU A 196 -59.14 22.38 -10.43
N ALA A 197 -60.34 21.94 -10.89
CA ALA A 197 -60.57 21.02 -12.02
C ALA A 197 -61.88 21.29 -12.81
N SER A 198 -62.11 20.56 -13.91
CA SER A 198 -63.42 20.35 -14.57
C SER A 198 -63.45 19.00 -15.35
N ASP A 199 -64.56 18.65 -16.02
CA ASP A 199 -65.17 17.30 -15.92
C ASP A 199 -65.76 16.70 -17.25
N SER A 200 -66.33 15.49 -17.16
CA SER A 200 -67.15 14.68 -18.11
C SER A 200 -66.43 13.63 -19.00
N GLY A 201 -66.98 12.43 -19.25
CA GLY A 201 -68.16 11.80 -18.61
C GLY A 201 -68.63 10.45 -19.23
N SER A 202 -69.68 9.86 -18.61
CA SER A 202 -70.52 8.71 -19.06
C SER A 202 -70.01 7.24 -18.91
N ALA A 203 -70.98 6.33 -18.72
CA ALA A 203 -70.85 4.87 -18.49
C ALA A 203 -71.90 4.11 -19.39
N PRO A 204 -72.25 2.78 -19.28
CA PRO A 204 -72.44 1.95 -18.06
C PRO A 204 -71.94 0.47 -18.10
N ASP A 205 -72.14 -0.19 -16.95
CA ASP A 205 -72.02 -1.64 -16.61
C ASP A 205 -73.30 -2.43 -17.08
N PRO A 206 -73.62 -3.73 -16.77
CA PRO A 206 -73.01 -4.66 -15.80
C PRO A 206 -72.92 -6.17 -16.15
N GLY A 207 -72.30 -6.96 -15.25
CA GLY A 207 -72.44 -8.42 -15.20
C GLY A 207 -71.91 -9.07 -13.90
N SER A 208 -72.75 -9.76 -13.12
CA SER A 208 -72.39 -10.34 -11.81
C SER A 208 -72.93 -11.76 -11.58
N ARG A 209 -72.24 -12.53 -10.71
CA ARG A 209 -72.63 -13.72 -9.89
C ARG A 209 -71.34 -14.50 -9.53
N SER A 210 -70.93 -14.69 -8.28
CA SER A 210 -71.55 -15.40 -7.12
C SER A 210 -71.52 -16.93 -7.24
N GLY A 211 -70.72 -17.61 -6.40
CA GLY A 211 -70.64 -19.07 -6.35
C GLY A 211 -69.65 -19.61 -5.31
N ALA A 212 -70.17 -20.04 -4.17
CA ALA A 212 -69.56 -20.95 -3.17
C ALA A 212 -70.57 -22.14 -3.01
N PRO A 213 -70.34 -23.22 -2.21
CA PRO A 213 -69.38 -23.40 -1.12
C PRO A 213 -68.75 -24.84 -1.02
N GLU A 214 -68.29 -25.19 0.20
CA GLU A 214 -68.02 -26.54 0.76
C GLU A 214 -66.79 -27.35 0.27
N GLY A 215 -66.07 -28.08 1.14
CA GLY A 215 -66.12 -28.10 2.62
C GLY A 215 -65.30 -29.23 3.30
N SER A 216 -64.97 -29.05 4.60
CA SER A 216 -64.38 -30.05 5.55
C SER A 216 -62.95 -30.56 5.27
N ASP A 217 -62.10 -30.96 6.24
CA ASP A 217 -61.84 -30.61 7.68
C ASP A 217 -60.34 -30.97 7.96
N ALA A 218 -59.63 -30.79 9.08
CA ALA A 218 -59.95 -30.44 10.46
C ALA A 218 -58.75 -29.83 11.23
N LYS A 219 -58.94 -29.62 12.55
CA LYS A 219 -57.99 -29.83 13.70
C LYS A 219 -56.51 -30.14 13.40
N ARG A 220 -55.52 -29.58 14.10
CA ARG A 220 -55.43 -28.64 15.26
C ARG A 220 -53.95 -28.13 15.33
N ASP A 221 -53.49 -27.23 16.22
CA ASP A 221 -54.02 -26.64 17.45
C ASP A 221 -53.47 -25.21 17.70
N GLY A 222 -53.88 -24.56 18.81
CA GLY A 222 -53.39 -23.26 19.26
C GLY A 222 -52.61 -23.28 20.59
N PRO A 223 -52.42 -22.14 21.29
CA PRO A 223 -52.95 -20.80 21.01
C PRO A 223 -51.88 -19.69 20.83
N ALA A 224 -52.34 -18.44 20.65
CA ALA A 224 -51.54 -17.23 20.46
C ALA A 224 -52.03 -16.08 21.38
N ALA A 225 -51.90 -14.81 20.93
CA ALA A 225 -52.25 -13.55 21.62
C ALA A 225 -51.28 -13.15 22.77
N SER A 226 -50.73 -11.93 22.87
CA SER A 226 -50.88 -10.66 22.13
C SER A 226 -52.20 -9.90 22.24
N THR A 227 -52.15 -8.75 22.90
CA THR A 227 -53.07 -7.60 22.83
C THR A 227 -52.18 -6.35 22.69
N ALA A 228 -52.35 -5.41 21.75
CA ALA A 228 -53.57 -4.67 21.35
C ALA A 228 -54.08 -3.75 22.49
N THR A 229 -54.45 -2.48 22.30
CA THR A 229 -54.75 -1.71 21.07
C THR A 229 -54.24 -0.26 21.22
N GLY A 230 -54.08 0.49 20.12
CA GLY A 230 -53.65 1.89 20.15
C GLY A 230 -54.76 2.92 20.43
N THR A 231 -54.39 4.20 20.52
CA THR A 231 -55.32 5.36 20.48
C THR A 231 -54.58 6.61 20.01
N THR A 232 -55.21 7.39 19.14
CA THR A 232 -54.72 8.69 18.63
C THR A 232 -54.96 9.84 19.62
N ARG A 233 -53.94 10.68 19.82
CA ARG A 233 -54.15 12.11 20.06
C ARG A 233 -52.96 12.98 19.66
N THR A 234 -53.29 14.21 19.29
CA THR A 234 -52.41 15.27 18.81
C THR A 234 -51.28 15.62 19.78
N ALA A 235 -50.12 15.95 19.22
CA ALA A 235 -49.13 16.79 19.87
C ALA A 235 -49.33 18.24 19.42
N THR A 236 -49.53 19.14 20.38
CA THR A 236 -49.39 20.59 20.20
C THR A 236 -48.39 21.07 21.25
N ALA A 237 -47.47 21.94 20.84
CA ALA A 237 -46.54 22.56 21.78
C ALA A 237 -47.28 23.55 22.69
N ASP A 238 -46.71 23.85 23.87
CA ASP A 238 -46.31 25.25 24.06
C ASP A 238 -45.12 25.41 25.04
N THR A 239 -44.75 26.67 25.23
CA THR A 239 -43.39 27.14 25.48
C THR A 239 -43.26 27.75 26.87
N THR A 240 -42.06 27.64 27.45
CA THR A 240 -41.50 28.34 28.65
C THR A 240 -42.35 29.36 29.43
N THR A 241 -42.29 29.30 30.77
CA THR A 241 -41.79 30.44 31.61
C THR A 241 -41.49 30.03 33.08
N ALA A 242 -41.01 31.01 33.87
CA ALA A 242 -40.61 31.03 35.30
C ALA A 242 -41.40 30.10 36.26
N ASP A 243 -40.84 29.43 37.28
CA ASP A 243 -39.82 29.75 38.32
C ASP A 243 -40.44 30.30 39.63
N THR A 244 -39.95 29.84 40.80
CA THR A 244 -40.36 30.17 42.20
C THR A 244 -41.84 29.87 42.60
N THR A 245 -42.23 29.43 43.82
CA THR A 245 -41.52 28.88 45.01
C THR A 245 -42.52 28.10 45.88
N THR A 246 -42.09 27.04 46.60
CA THR A 246 -42.51 26.73 47.99
C THR A 246 -41.72 25.52 48.52
N ALA A 247 -41.70 25.31 49.85
CA ALA A 247 -40.96 24.23 50.49
C ALA A 247 -41.75 23.58 51.63
N ASP A 248 -41.64 22.24 51.73
CA ASP A 248 -41.79 21.41 52.95
C ASP A 248 -43.13 21.44 53.73
N PRO A 249 -43.38 20.50 54.68
CA PRO A 249 -43.26 19.04 54.49
C PRO A 249 -44.42 18.27 55.18
N ALA A 250 -44.19 16.97 55.47
CA ALA A 250 -44.95 16.08 56.38
C ALA A 250 -46.26 15.47 55.80
N SER A 251 -46.80 14.36 56.35
CA SER A 251 -46.44 13.62 57.58
C SER A 251 -46.79 12.13 57.54
N LYS A 252 -46.06 11.30 58.32
CA LYS A 252 -46.53 10.09 59.03
C LYS A 252 -46.88 8.81 58.21
N ASP A 253 -46.88 7.59 58.78
CA ASP A 253 -46.63 7.17 60.19
C ASP A 253 -45.82 5.84 60.31
N ALA A 254 -45.67 5.34 61.55
CA ALA A 254 -44.92 4.14 62.05
C ALA A 254 -45.11 2.79 61.28
N GLY A 255 -44.36 1.70 61.52
CA GLY A 255 -43.33 1.30 62.51
C GLY A 255 -42.80 -0.12 62.17
N ALA A 256 -41.98 -0.86 62.93
CA ALA A 256 -41.37 -0.68 64.25
C ALA A 256 -39.94 -1.31 64.27
N ALA A 257 -39.32 -1.49 65.45
CA ALA A 257 -37.88 -1.77 65.60
C ALA A 257 -37.49 -3.24 65.82
N ASP A 258 -36.21 -3.55 65.59
CA ASP A 258 -35.42 -4.48 66.42
C ASP A 258 -33.95 -4.00 66.53
N ALA A 259 -33.22 -4.51 67.53
CA ALA A 259 -31.84 -4.20 67.87
C ALA A 259 -30.81 -5.02 67.03
N GLY A 260 -29.52 -4.71 67.02
CA GLY A 260 -28.81 -3.58 67.59
C GLY A 260 -27.33 -3.88 67.82
N THR A 261 -26.44 -3.30 67.00
CA THR A 261 -24.98 -3.34 67.21
C THR A 261 -24.44 -1.92 67.18
N GLY A 262 -24.08 -1.39 68.36
CA GLY A 262 -23.58 -0.03 68.50
C GLY A 262 -22.26 0.19 67.76
N THR A 263 -22.31 0.81 66.59
CA THR A 263 -21.14 1.46 66.00
C THR A 263 -21.17 2.91 66.46
N GLU A 264 -20.16 3.31 67.23
CA GLU A 264 -20.02 4.66 67.78
C GLU A 264 -20.06 5.70 66.64
N SER A 265 -21.11 6.53 66.60
CA SER A 265 -21.35 7.45 65.50
C SER A 265 -20.44 8.66 65.62
N ASP A 266 -19.33 8.66 64.87
CA ASP A 266 -18.34 9.74 64.82
C ASP A 266 -19.02 11.12 64.73
N PRO A 267 -18.97 11.96 65.79
CA PRO A 267 -19.64 13.26 65.80
C PRO A 267 -19.04 14.23 64.77
N PHE A 268 -17.84 13.95 64.25
CA PHE A 268 -17.24 14.72 63.16
C PHE A 268 -17.69 14.28 61.76
N ALA A 269 -18.46 13.18 61.63
CA ALA A 269 -19.04 12.77 60.36
C ALA A 269 -20.00 13.83 59.78
N ALA A 270 -20.68 14.61 60.64
CA ALA A 270 -21.50 15.75 60.22
C ALA A 270 -20.70 16.89 59.57
N PHE A 271 -19.40 16.97 59.84
CA PHE A 271 -18.47 17.94 59.24
C PHE A 271 -17.71 17.37 58.02
N ALA A 272 -17.99 16.13 57.61
CA ALA A 272 -17.43 15.57 56.39
C ALA A 272 -17.99 16.33 55.16
N PRO A 273 -17.13 16.82 54.24
CA PRO A 273 -17.62 17.54 53.06
C PRO A 273 -18.52 16.63 52.22
N PRO A 274 -19.68 17.14 51.74
CA PRO A 274 -20.75 16.31 51.20
C PRO A 274 -20.25 15.41 50.06
N ALA A 275 -20.56 14.11 50.17
CA ALA A 275 -20.03 13.07 49.29
C ALA A 275 -20.21 13.46 47.81
N ALA A 276 -19.09 13.71 47.14
CA ALA A 276 -19.06 14.43 45.86
C ALA A 276 -19.96 13.75 44.81
N ARG A 277 -21.12 14.37 44.52
CA ARG A 277 -22.20 13.81 43.68
C ARG A 277 -21.60 13.14 42.43
N PRO A 278 -21.75 11.81 42.27
CA PRO A 278 -21.00 11.06 41.26
C PRO A 278 -21.43 11.56 39.87
N PRO A 279 -20.48 11.99 39.01
CA PRO A 279 -20.79 12.81 37.84
C PRO A 279 -21.89 12.20 36.97
N GLY A 280 -22.85 13.01 36.50
CA GLY A 280 -23.98 12.54 35.70
C GLY A 280 -23.54 11.75 34.45
N ARG A 281 -24.42 10.87 33.94
CA ARG A 281 -24.10 9.91 32.85
C ARG A 281 -23.42 10.61 31.66
N LEU A 282 -23.94 11.78 31.23
CA LEU A 282 -23.35 12.62 30.18
C LEU A 282 -21.92 13.09 30.49
N ARG A 283 -21.62 13.52 31.73
CA ARG A 283 -20.26 13.92 32.14
C ARG A 283 -19.31 12.72 32.27
N ARG A 284 -19.81 11.50 32.51
CA ARG A 284 -19.01 10.27 32.41
C ARG A 284 -18.71 9.93 30.96
N PHE A 285 -19.72 9.97 30.09
CA PHE A 285 -19.59 9.70 28.66
C PHE A 285 -18.61 10.69 27.99
N GLY A 286 -18.79 12.00 28.20
CA GLY A 286 -17.87 13.03 27.71
C GLY A 286 -16.43 12.86 28.23
N ARG A 287 -16.24 12.45 29.49
CA ARG A 287 -14.90 12.11 30.03
C ARG A 287 -14.31 10.81 29.45
N ALA A 288 -15.14 9.86 29.03
CA ALA A 288 -14.71 8.65 28.34
C ALA A 288 -14.34 8.94 26.88
N ALA A 289 -15.21 9.61 26.12
CA ALA A 289 -14.96 10.07 24.75
C ALA A 289 -13.70 10.94 24.68
N ALA A 290 -13.57 11.95 25.55
CA ALA A 290 -12.36 12.78 25.62
C ALA A 290 -11.09 11.99 25.98
N ARG A 291 -11.20 10.87 26.71
CA ARG A 291 -10.06 9.98 26.99
C ARG A 291 -9.69 9.11 25.77
N VAL A 292 -10.67 8.70 24.97
CA VAL A 292 -10.46 7.96 23.71
C VAL A 292 -9.85 8.88 22.65
N VAL A 293 -10.42 10.07 22.44
CA VAL A 293 -9.90 11.05 21.46
C VAL A 293 -8.49 11.52 21.82
N ARG A 294 -8.20 11.74 23.11
CA ARG A 294 -6.84 12.09 23.59
C ARG A 294 -5.91 10.88 23.74
N HIS A 295 -6.31 9.67 23.34
CA HIS A 295 -5.44 8.50 23.40
C HIS A 295 -4.41 8.56 22.26
N GLU A 296 -3.16 8.20 22.56
CA GLU A 296 -2.03 8.39 21.63
C GLU A 296 -2.27 7.71 20.26
N TRP A 297 -2.85 6.50 20.24
CA TRP A 297 -3.19 5.80 19.02
C TRP A 297 -4.29 6.48 18.19
N THR A 298 -5.30 7.07 18.83
CA THR A 298 -6.39 7.77 18.15
C THR A 298 -5.86 9.05 17.50
N VAL A 299 -5.04 9.81 18.23
CA VAL A 299 -4.35 10.99 17.69
C VAL A 299 -3.40 10.59 16.56
N ALA A 300 -2.63 9.51 16.72
CA ALA A 300 -1.73 9.03 15.68
C ALA A 300 -2.48 8.60 14.41
N ALA A 301 -3.61 7.90 14.52
CA ALA A 301 -4.43 7.51 13.38
C ALA A 301 -5.02 8.73 12.66
N LEU A 302 -5.63 9.67 13.40
CA LEU A 302 -6.19 10.90 12.83
C LEU A 302 -5.12 11.78 12.15
N VAL A 303 -3.95 11.91 12.77
CA VAL A 303 -2.81 12.61 12.16
C VAL A 303 -2.30 11.85 10.93
N SER A 304 -2.28 10.52 10.93
CA SER A 304 -1.87 9.74 9.76
C SER A 304 -2.80 9.96 8.56
N VAL A 305 -4.11 10.03 8.79
CA VAL A 305 -5.10 10.34 7.74
C VAL A 305 -4.97 11.79 7.27
N ALA A 306 -4.82 12.75 8.18
CA ALA A 306 -4.66 14.17 7.82
C ALA A 306 -3.35 14.43 7.05
N THR A 307 -2.23 13.85 7.49
CA THR A 307 -0.94 13.93 6.80
C THR A 307 -0.98 13.22 5.45
N ALA A 308 -1.68 12.08 5.33
CA ALA A 308 -1.87 11.43 4.03
C ALA A 308 -2.68 12.31 3.08
N ALA A 309 -3.85 12.79 3.49
CA ALA A 309 -4.69 13.66 2.65
C ALA A 309 -3.97 14.95 2.21
N ALA A 310 -3.07 15.49 3.04
CA ALA A 310 -2.23 16.64 2.72
C ALA A 310 -1.08 16.30 1.76
N LEU A 311 -0.30 15.24 2.01
CA LEU A 311 0.84 14.86 1.17
C LEU A 311 0.43 14.19 -0.15
N THR A 312 -0.79 13.67 -0.26
CA THR A 312 -1.36 13.18 -1.53
C THR A 312 -2.30 14.19 -2.21
N TRP A 313 -2.37 15.45 -1.74
CA TRP A 313 -3.16 16.48 -2.40
C TRP A 313 -2.59 16.77 -3.80
N PRO A 314 -3.39 16.92 -4.87
CA PRO A 314 -4.85 17.09 -4.91
C PRO A 314 -5.72 15.84 -5.14
N THR A 315 -5.30 14.61 -4.79
CA THR A 315 -6.09 13.37 -5.05
C THR A 315 -7.58 13.46 -4.65
N LEU A 316 -7.89 14.08 -3.51
CA LEU A 316 -9.28 14.23 -3.02
C LEU A 316 -10.00 15.51 -3.49
N ARG A 317 -9.42 16.30 -4.40
CA ARG A 317 -10.04 17.51 -4.97
C ARG A 317 -11.14 17.18 -5.97
N HIS A 318 -10.91 16.17 -6.83
CA HIS A 318 -11.85 15.73 -7.87
C HIS A 318 -11.96 14.19 -7.89
N PRO A 319 -12.31 13.54 -6.76
CA PRO A 319 -12.04 12.11 -6.53
C PRO A 319 -12.86 11.15 -7.40
N THR A 320 -13.83 11.63 -8.18
CA THR A 320 -14.61 10.86 -9.17
C THR A 320 -14.14 11.08 -10.61
N ARG A 321 -13.13 11.92 -10.85
CA ARG A 321 -12.75 12.41 -12.20
C ARG A 321 -11.24 12.46 -12.48
N THR A 322 -10.38 12.30 -11.47
CA THR A 322 -8.92 12.30 -11.63
C THR A 322 -8.30 11.09 -10.93
N LEU A 323 -7.20 10.56 -11.45
CA LEU A 323 -6.39 9.51 -10.83
C LEU A 323 -4.96 10.04 -10.60
N PRO A 324 -4.23 9.58 -9.57
CA PRO A 324 -2.84 9.98 -9.33
C PRO A 324 -1.88 9.34 -10.32
N GLN A 325 -0.79 10.05 -10.63
CA GLN A 325 0.25 9.73 -11.61
C GLN A 325 -0.27 9.76 -13.05
N ASP A 326 -1.13 8.83 -13.44
CA ASP A 326 -1.56 8.61 -14.83
C ASP A 326 -3.03 8.15 -14.95
N THR A 327 -3.43 7.62 -16.10
CA THR A 327 -4.81 7.13 -16.35
C THR A 327 -4.85 5.66 -16.83
N VAL A 328 -3.77 4.92 -16.61
CA VAL A 328 -3.54 3.57 -17.13
C VAL A 328 -3.44 2.57 -15.98
N ASP A 329 -2.35 2.58 -15.22
CA ASP A 329 -2.16 1.68 -14.08
C ASP A 329 -3.19 1.92 -12.95
N PRO A 330 -3.54 3.17 -12.59
CA PRO A 330 -4.64 3.46 -11.67
C PRO A 330 -6.02 3.04 -12.20
N ALA A 331 -6.23 3.07 -13.52
CA ALA A 331 -7.51 2.71 -14.13
C ALA A 331 -7.74 1.18 -14.07
N LEU A 332 -6.70 0.41 -14.40
CA LEU A 332 -6.65 -1.03 -14.18
C LEU A 332 -6.94 -1.39 -12.72
N GLN A 333 -6.30 -0.73 -11.76
CA GLN A 333 -6.45 -1.04 -10.33
C GLN A 333 -7.79 -0.57 -9.75
N ALA A 334 -8.38 0.50 -10.29
CA ALA A 334 -9.75 0.90 -10.00
C ALA A 334 -10.77 -0.13 -10.49
N TRP A 335 -10.54 -0.77 -11.65
CA TRP A 335 -11.31 -1.93 -12.10
C TRP A 335 -11.10 -3.14 -11.17
N GLN A 336 -9.88 -3.46 -10.75
CA GLN A 336 -9.62 -4.59 -9.83
C GLN A 336 -10.35 -4.46 -8.48
N LEU A 337 -10.40 -3.24 -7.92
CA LEU A 337 -11.18 -2.93 -6.72
C LEU A 337 -12.69 -3.10 -6.94
N ALA A 338 -13.20 -2.74 -8.11
CA ALA A 338 -14.62 -2.85 -8.43
C ALA A 338 -15.03 -4.31 -8.74
N TRP A 339 -14.19 -5.07 -9.47
CA TRP A 339 -14.43 -6.46 -9.84
C TRP A 339 -14.63 -7.37 -8.62
N SER A 340 -13.75 -7.28 -7.62
CA SER A 340 -13.88 -8.09 -6.40
C SER A 340 -15.18 -7.81 -5.64
N GLY A 341 -15.69 -6.58 -5.68
CA GLY A 341 -17.00 -6.24 -5.13
C GLY A 341 -18.14 -6.89 -5.91
N HIS A 342 -18.10 -6.77 -7.24
CA HIS A 342 -19.10 -7.36 -8.14
C HIS A 342 -19.15 -8.89 -8.03
N ALA A 343 -18.02 -9.59 -8.16
CA ALA A 343 -18.00 -11.04 -8.09
C ALA A 343 -18.48 -11.57 -6.73
N LEU A 344 -18.19 -10.88 -5.62
CA LEU A 344 -18.70 -11.27 -4.30
C LEU A 344 -20.23 -11.10 -4.13
N THR A 345 -20.92 -10.41 -5.05
CA THR A 345 -22.39 -10.27 -5.05
C THR A 345 -23.09 -11.01 -6.19
N THR A 346 -22.43 -11.26 -7.33
CA THR A 346 -23.05 -11.89 -8.52
C THR A 346 -22.65 -13.35 -8.71
N ASP A 347 -21.36 -13.68 -8.67
CA ASP A 347 -20.84 -15.05 -8.72
C ASP A 347 -19.54 -15.19 -7.90
N PRO A 348 -19.64 -15.56 -6.61
CA PRO A 348 -18.47 -15.75 -5.75
C PRO A 348 -17.58 -16.93 -6.17
N GLY A 349 -18.10 -17.90 -6.95
CA GLY A 349 -17.30 -18.97 -7.54
C GLY A 349 -16.49 -18.49 -8.75
N GLY A 350 -17.06 -17.56 -9.50
CA GLY A 350 -16.47 -16.88 -10.65
C GLY A 350 -15.40 -15.83 -10.33
N LEU A 351 -15.11 -15.55 -9.05
CA LEU A 351 -14.20 -14.47 -8.59
C LEU A 351 -12.89 -14.30 -9.39
N TRP A 352 -12.27 -15.38 -9.85
CA TRP A 352 -11.00 -15.34 -10.57
C TRP A 352 -11.16 -15.08 -12.08
N ASN A 353 -12.35 -15.25 -12.66
CA ASN A 353 -12.65 -15.07 -14.07
C ASN A 353 -13.14 -13.64 -14.34
N GLY A 354 -12.21 -12.68 -14.37
CA GLY A 354 -12.51 -11.28 -14.68
C GLY A 354 -13.19 -11.10 -16.05
N ASN A 355 -13.99 -10.05 -16.20
CA ASN A 355 -14.70 -9.79 -17.45
C ASN A 355 -13.80 -9.40 -18.64
N GLY A 356 -12.57 -8.95 -18.38
CA GLY A 356 -11.55 -8.67 -19.41
C GLY A 356 -10.79 -9.89 -19.91
N PHE A 357 -10.06 -9.72 -21.01
CA PHE A 357 -9.34 -10.78 -21.74
C PHE A 357 -10.23 -11.91 -22.28
N PHE A 358 -11.53 -11.69 -22.52
CA PHE A 358 -12.42 -12.72 -23.05
C PHE A 358 -11.87 -13.33 -24.35
N PRO A 359 -11.78 -14.68 -24.50
CA PRO A 359 -12.40 -15.72 -23.68
C PRO A 359 -11.51 -16.38 -22.60
N GLU A 360 -10.42 -15.75 -22.18
CA GLU A 360 -9.48 -16.32 -21.20
C GLU A 360 -10.11 -16.65 -19.83
N ARG A 361 -9.50 -17.61 -19.13
CA ARG A 361 -9.90 -18.05 -17.78
C ARG A 361 -8.91 -17.55 -16.74
N LEU A 362 -9.38 -17.40 -15.51
CA LEU A 362 -8.57 -16.90 -14.38
C LEU A 362 -7.93 -15.51 -14.62
N SER A 363 -8.49 -14.71 -15.54
CA SER A 363 -7.93 -13.43 -16.01
C SER A 363 -7.71 -12.38 -14.90
N TYR A 364 -8.42 -12.48 -13.77
CA TYR A 364 -8.20 -11.62 -12.61
C TYR A 364 -6.86 -11.92 -11.92
N ALA A 365 -6.33 -13.14 -12.04
CA ALA A 365 -5.01 -13.54 -11.55
C ALA A 365 -3.86 -13.23 -12.54
N PHE A 366 -4.10 -12.51 -13.64
CA PHE A 366 -3.01 -12.03 -14.51
C PHE A 366 -2.25 -10.83 -13.91
N SER A 367 -2.68 -10.31 -12.75
CA SER A 367 -2.05 -9.22 -11.99
C SER A 367 -2.36 -9.35 -10.50
N ASP A 368 -1.75 -8.51 -9.65
CA ASP A 368 -2.06 -8.43 -8.22
C ASP A 368 -3.52 -8.00 -8.00
N THR A 369 -4.35 -8.88 -7.43
CA THR A 369 -5.82 -8.67 -7.34
C THR A 369 -6.31 -7.53 -6.43
N LEU A 370 -5.53 -7.07 -5.45
CA LEU A 370 -6.00 -6.14 -4.39
C LEU A 370 -7.19 -6.68 -3.55
N LEU A 371 -7.39 -8.01 -3.50
CA LEU A 371 -8.57 -8.68 -2.93
C LEU A 371 -8.85 -8.32 -1.45
N GLY A 372 -7.82 -8.01 -0.66
CA GLY A 372 -7.98 -7.48 0.71
C GLY A 372 -8.77 -6.15 0.81
N TYR A 373 -8.96 -5.43 -0.31
CA TYR A 373 -9.82 -4.25 -0.41
C TYR A 373 -11.24 -4.52 -0.95
N ALA A 374 -11.61 -5.78 -1.21
CA ALA A 374 -12.93 -6.14 -1.75
C ALA A 374 -14.16 -5.53 -1.03
N PRO A 375 -14.17 -5.30 0.31
CA PRO A 375 -15.26 -4.59 0.96
C PRO A 375 -15.49 -3.15 0.47
N PHE A 376 -14.47 -2.48 -0.08
CA PHE A 376 -14.66 -1.19 -0.78
C PHE A 376 -15.29 -1.38 -2.16
N GLY A 377 -15.04 -2.51 -2.83
CA GLY A 377 -15.68 -2.88 -4.09
C GLY A 377 -17.21 -2.92 -4.00
N LEU A 378 -17.77 -3.26 -2.84
CA LEU A 378 -19.22 -3.28 -2.58
C LEU A 378 -19.88 -1.88 -2.57
N LEU A 379 -19.11 -0.79 -2.66
CA LEU A 379 -19.60 0.58 -2.48
C LEU A 379 -19.77 1.32 -3.81
N GLY A 380 -20.93 1.10 -4.44
CA GLY A 380 -21.37 1.81 -5.65
C GLY A 380 -20.84 1.21 -6.96
N GLU A 381 -21.46 1.60 -8.06
CA GLU A 381 -21.28 0.97 -9.38
C GLU A 381 -20.81 1.96 -10.43
N GLY A 382 -20.24 1.46 -11.53
CA GLY A 382 -19.76 2.27 -12.64
C GLY A 382 -18.41 2.98 -12.41
N PRO A 383 -17.88 3.63 -13.47
CA PRO A 383 -16.51 4.13 -13.49
C PRO A 383 -16.24 5.26 -12.50
N ALA A 384 -17.23 6.15 -12.30
CA ALA A 384 -17.12 7.24 -11.33
C ALA A 384 -16.99 6.73 -9.88
N ALA A 385 -17.69 5.64 -9.54
CA ALA A 385 -17.54 4.99 -8.24
C ALA A 385 -16.23 4.20 -8.16
N ALA A 386 -15.75 3.58 -9.25
CA ALA A 386 -14.45 2.90 -9.29
C ALA A 386 -13.29 3.87 -9.00
N VAL A 387 -13.28 5.03 -9.67
CA VAL A 387 -12.29 6.11 -9.44
C VAL A 387 -12.40 6.67 -8.01
N LEU A 388 -13.60 6.83 -7.47
CA LEU A 388 -13.82 7.26 -6.07
C LEU A 388 -13.26 6.25 -5.05
N ARG A 389 -13.55 4.96 -5.24
CA ARG A 389 -13.04 3.86 -4.40
C ARG A 389 -11.51 3.85 -4.43
N TYR A 390 -10.90 3.90 -5.62
CA TYR A 390 -9.44 3.96 -5.77
C TYR A 390 -8.83 5.15 -5.02
N ASN A 391 -9.34 6.36 -5.24
CA ASN A 391 -8.80 7.58 -4.62
C ASN A 391 -8.92 7.58 -3.09
N ILE A 392 -10.02 7.05 -2.54
CA ILE A 392 -10.18 6.90 -1.08
C ILE A 392 -9.17 5.86 -0.54
N VAL A 393 -9.08 4.69 -1.17
CA VAL A 393 -8.18 3.61 -0.73
C VAL A 393 -6.71 4.02 -0.86
N PHE A 394 -6.33 4.79 -1.88
CA PHE A 394 -4.98 5.34 -2.07
C PHE A 394 -4.53 6.23 -0.90
N VAL A 395 -5.40 7.12 -0.40
CA VAL A 395 -5.11 7.96 0.77
C VAL A 395 -5.07 7.12 2.05
N LEU A 396 -5.99 6.16 2.19
CA LEU A 396 -6.02 5.27 3.35
C LEU A 396 -4.81 4.32 3.41
N ALA A 397 -4.27 3.87 2.27
CA ALA A 397 -3.07 3.05 2.18
C ALA A 397 -1.84 3.81 2.71
N HIS A 398 -1.67 5.07 2.30
CA HIS A 398 -0.65 5.98 2.84
C HIS A 398 -0.83 6.24 4.34
N ALA A 399 -2.06 6.49 4.79
CA ALA A 399 -2.36 6.69 6.22
C ALA A 399 -2.04 5.42 7.05
N LEU A 400 -2.35 4.23 6.52
CA LEU A 400 -2.05 2.95 7.18
C LEU A 400 -0.54 2.66 7.20
N ALA A 401 0.19 3.04 6.15
CA ALA A 401 1.65 2.95 6.12
C ALA A 401 2.30 3.82 7.21
N LEU A 402 1.89 5.10 7.32
CA LEU A 402 2.39 6.01 8.35
C LEU A 402 2.03 5.50 9.75
N PHE A 403 0.77 5.13 9.98
CA PHE A 403 0.29 4.63 11.27
C PHE A 403 0.97 3.31 11.67
N GLY A 404 1.12 2.37 10.75
CA GLY A 404 1.71 1.05 11.00
C GLY A 404 3.20 1.14 11.35
N ALA A 405 3.97 1.94 10.61
CA ALA A 405 5.39 2.16 10.92
C ALA A 405 5.58 2.94 12.22
N TYR A 406 4.73 3.94 12.50
CA TYR A 406 4.65 4.60 13.81
C TYR A 406 4.39 3.58 14.93
N ALA A 407 3.38 2.73 14.79
CA ALA A 407 2.99 1.73 15.78
C ALA A 407 4.10 0.70 16.05
N LEU A 408 4.75 0.18 15.01
CA LEU A 408 5.89 -0.73 15.09
C LEU A 408 7.02 -0.11 15.91
N VAL A 409 7.49 1.06 15.49
CA VAL A 409 8.67 1.70 16.08
C VAL A 409 8.40 2.18 17.53
N ARG A 410 7.16 2.59 17.84
CA ARG A 410 6.70 2.83 19.23
C ARG A 410 6.65 1.55 20.07
N GLN A 411 6.27 0.41 19.51
CA GLN A 411 6.31 -0.90 20.19
C GLN A 411 7.76 -1.35 20.45
N LEU A 412 8.67 -1.20 19.48
CA LEU A 412 10.11 -1.51 19.63
C LEU A 412 10.77 -0.70 20.77
N GLY A 413 10.32 0.53 21.00
CA GLY A 413 10.66 1.33 22.20
C GLY A 413 11.18 2.76 21.94
N ALA A 414 10.98 3.29 20.72
CA ALA A 414 11.28 4.68 20.36
C ALA A 414 10.25 5.66 20.96
N GLY A 415 10.58 6.95 20.97
CA GLY A 415 9.68 8.05 21.35
C GLY A 415 8.70 8.47 20.25
N ARG A 416 7.82 9.44 20.54
CA ARG A 416 6.80 9.93 19.58
C ARG A 416 7.40 10.54 18.31
N ALA A 417 8.41 11.40 18.43
CA ALA A 417 9.10 12.00 17.28
C ALA A 417 9.79 10.94 16.41
N GLY A 418 10.46 9.96 17.01
CA GLY A 418 11.02 8.82 16.27
C GLY A 418 9.96 7.99 15.55
N GLY A 419 8.80 7.77 16.18
CA GLY A 419 7.64 7.15 15.51
C GLY A 419 7.11 7.96 14.33
N ALA A 420 7.05 9.29 14.45
CA ALA A 420 6.60 10.17 13.36
C ALA A 420 7.59 10.18 12.17
N ILE A 421 8.89 10.22 12.46
CA ILE A 421 9.97 10.08 11.46
C ILE A 421 9.86 8.76 10.72
N ALA A 422 9.70 7.64 11.46
CA ALA A 422 9.55 6.33 10.84
C ALA A 422 8.25 6.19 10.03
N GLY A 423 7.17 6.82 10.49
CA GLY A 423 5.91 6.89 9.75
C GLY A 423 6.04 7.62 8.42
N LEU A 424 6.57 8.85 8.44
CA LEU A 424 6.79 9.67 7.23
C LEU A 424 7.73 8.95 6.26
N ALA A 425 8.89 8.50 6.73
CA ALA A 425 9.88 7.80 5.91
C ALA A 425 9.32 6.54 5.25
N PHE A 426 8.55 5.71 5.99
CA PHE A 426 8.02 4.47 5.41
C PHE A 426 6.88 4.71 4.41
N ALA A 427 6.08 5.76 4.59
CA ALA A 427 4.92 6.06 3.75
C ALA A 427 5.23 6.98 2.55
N PHE A 428 6.23 7.87 2.67
CA PHE A 428 6.49 8.95 1.71
C PHE A 428 7.99 9.15 1.40
N ALA A 429 8.84 8.12 1.54
CA ALA A 429 10.20 8.16 0.99
C ALA A 429 10.18 8.44 -0.52
N PRO A 430 11.14 9.20 -1.09
CA PRO A 430 11.09 9.66 -2.47
C PRO A 430 10.82 8.58 -3.53
N TRP A 431 11.45 7.40 -3.44
CA TRP A 431 11.19 6.27 -4.38
C TRP A 431 9.71 5.84 -4.47
N ARG A 432 8.91 6.06 -3.42
CA ARG A 432 7.47 5.72 -3.42
C ARG A 432 6.64 6.64 -4.33
N LEU A 433 7.18 7.80 -4.71
CA LEU A 433 6.44 8.81 -5.48
C LEU A 433 6.22 8.39 -6.95
N ALA A 434 7.18 7.70 -7.58
CA ALA A 434 7.01 7.07 -8.90
C ALA A 434 6.11 5.80 -8.87
N GLN A 435 5.69 5.39 -7.67
CA GLN A 435 4.80 4.26 -7.44
C GLN A 435 3.38 4.74 -7.03
N ALA A 436 3.06 6.02 -7.24
CA ALA A 436 1.73 6.58 -6.94
C ALA A 436 0.60 6.00 -7.84
N GLY A 437 0.94 5.54 -9.04
CA GLY A 437 0.04 4.76 -9.89
C GLY A 437 -0.07 3.28 -9.50
N HIS A 438 0.69 2.84 -8.50
CA HIS A 438 0.82 1.44 -8.08
C HIS A 438 0.29 1.22 -6.66
N LEU A 439 -1.04 1.19 -6.49
CA LEU A 439 -1.72 0.94 -5.22
C LEU A 439 -1.29 -0.40 -4.58
N GLN A 440 -1.01 -1.44 -5.36
CA GLN A 440 -0.47 -2.73 -4.89
C GLN A 440 0.95 -2.61 -4.31
N VAL A 441 1.76 -1.66 -4.78
CA VAL A 441 3.10 -1.35 -4.22
C VAL A 441 3.01 -0.37 -3.05
N VAL A 442 2.06 0.56 -3.07
CA VAL A 442 1.82 1.54 -2.00
C VAL A 442 1.22 0.90 -0.74
N SER A 443 0.40 -0.14 -0.90
CA SER A 443 -0.42 -0.74 0.17
C SER A 443 0.36 -1.66 1.11
N THR A 444 1.35 -1.09 1.81
CA THR A 444 2.32 -1.82 2.66
C THR A 444 2.13 -1.59 4.16
N GLY A 445 1.09 -0.85 4.56
CA GLY A 445 0.84 -0.53 5.97
C GLY A 445 0.43 -1.72 6.84
N GLY A 446 -0.15 -2.76 6.24
CA GLY A 446 -0.43 -4.02 6.91
C GLY A 446 0.84 -4.75 7.35
N ILE A 447 1.92 -4.71 6.56
CA ILE A 447 3.23 -5.33 6.90
C ILE A 447 3.71 -4.83 8.26
N VAL A 448 3.89 -3.50 8.37
CA VAL A 448 4.44 -2.86 9.57
C VAL A 448 3.46 -2.91 10.75
N LEU A 449 2.15 -2.86 10.49
CA LEU A 449 1.14 -3.02 11.54
C LEU A 449 1.06 -4.47 12.07
N ALA A 450 1.13 -5.48 11.21
CA ALA A 450 1.20 -6.89 11.60
C ALA A 450 2.44 -7.15 12.47
N LEU A 451 3.61 -6.69 12.03
CA LEU A 451 4.86 -6.75 12.83
C LEU A 451 4.69 -6.06 14.20
N ALA A 452 4.02 -4.90 14.25
CA ALA A 452 3.74 -4.20 15.51
C ALA A 452 2.83 -5.02 16.44
N MET A 453 1.77 -5.64 15.90
CA MET A 453 0.81 -6.46 16.64
C MET A 453 1.44 -7.78 17.14
N LEU A 454 2.18 -8.50 16.28
CA LEU A 454 2.92 -9.72 16.64
C LEU A 454 3.92 -9.46 17.77
N ALA A 455 4.77 -8.43 17.63
CA ALA A 455 5.70 -7.99 18.66
C ALA A 455 4.98 -7.66 19.99
N ARG A 456 3.82 -7.02 19.91
CA ARG A 456 2.99 -6.65 21.06
C ARG A 456 2.33 -7.86 21.73
N GLY A 457 1.87 -8.85 20.96
CA GLY A 457 1.31 -10.10 21.48
C GLY A 457 2.33 -10.94 22.23
N HIS A 458 3.54 -11.05 21.67
CA HIS A 458 4.70 -11.69 22.28
C HIS A 458 5.27 -10.94 23.50
N GLY A 459 4.88 -9.68 23.71
CA GLY A 459 5.45 -8.81 24.74
C GLY A 459 6.90 -8.40 24.45
N TRP A 460 7.31 -8.44 23.19
CA TRP A 460 8.66 -8.13 22.71
C TRP A 460 8.83 -6.64 22.38
N ALA A 461 10.02 -6.11 22.64
CA ALA A 461 10.44 -4.76 22.24
C ALA A 461 11.96 -4.69 22.17
N LEU A 462 12.52 -4.19 21.07
CA LEU A 462 13.97 -4.10 20.81
C LEU A 462 14.76 -3.53 22.00
N ARG A 463 14.29 -2.42 22.60
CA ARG A 463 14.95 -1.75 23.74
C ARG A 463 14.79 -2.46 25.09
N ARG A 464 13.88 -3.44 25.22
CA ARG A 464 13.43 -3.98 26.53
C ARG A 464 13.36 -5.51 26.59
N GLY A 465 13.74 -6.21 25.53
CA GLY A 465 13.65 -7.67 25.41
C GLY A 465 12.20 -8.18 25.46
N HIS A 466 12.04 -9.46 25.81
CA HIS A 466 10.74 -10.07 26.08
C HIS A 466 10.26 -9.73 27.48
N ARG A 467 9.04 -9.18 27.60
CA ARG A 467 8.36 -8.92 28.87
C ARG A 467 7.28 -9.96 29.12
N PHE A 468 7.69 -11.13 29.61
CA PHE A 468 6.83 -12.31 29.79
C PHE A 468 5.54 -12.07 30.58
N ARG A 469 5.54 -11.13 31.55
CA ARG A 469 4.35 -10.70 32.32
C ARG A 469 3.34 -9.84 31.54
N VAL A 470 3.61 -9.48 30.28
CA VAL A 470 2.76 -8.58 29.45
C VAL A 470 2.52 -9.14 28.05
N ARG A 471 2.40 -10.47 27.92
CA ARG A 471 1.92 -11.13 26.70
C ARG A 471 0.43 -10.93 26.52
N ARG A 472 -0.04 -10.89 25.26
CA ARG A 472 -1.47 -10.74 24.92
C ARG A 472 -1.79 -11.57 23.66
N PRO A 473 -2.26 -12.82 23.78
CA PRO A 473 -2.41 -13.72 22.63
C PRO A 473 -3.34 -13.16 21.53
N GLY A 474 -4.40 -12.43 21.90
CA GLY A 474 -5.26 -11.75 20.91
C GLY A 474 -4.56 -10.70 20.05
N TRP A 475 -3.42 -10.13 20.49
CA TRP A 475 -2.60 -9.25 19.64
C TRP A 475 -1.64 -10.04 18.73
N ALA A 476 -1.26 -11.26 19.10
CA ALA A 476 -0.54 -12.16 18.19
C ALA A 476 -1.48 -12.63 17.07
N LEU A 477 -2.67 -13.15 17.43
CA LEU A 477 -3.71 -13.53 16.47
C LEU A 477 -4.08 -12.36 15.55
N ALA A 478 -4.37 -11.17 16.10
CA ALA A 478 -4.67 -9.99 15.28
C ALA A 478 -3.50 -9.59 14.35
N GLY A 479 -2.25 -9.77 14.78
CA GLY A 479 -1.08 -9.58 13.93
C GLY A 479 -1.04 -10.55 12.75
N TRP A 480 -1.36 -11.83 12.98
CA TRP A 480 -1.52 -12.81 11.91
C TRP A 480 -2.70 -12.53 10.99
N MET A 481 -3.85 -12.06 11.51
CA MET A 481 -4.99 -11.68 10.66
C MET A 481 -4.64 -10.47 9.77
N VAL A 482 -3.95 -9.46 10.31
CA VAL A 482 -3.46 -8.31 9.52
C VAL A 482 -2.38 -8.74 8.52
N ALA A 483 -1.55 -9.75 8.86
CA ALA A 483 -0.60 -10.33 7.90
C ALA A 483 -1.31 -11.06 6.76
N ALA A 484 -2.35 -11.85 7.05
CA ALA A 484 -3.13 -12.57 6.05
C ALA A 484 -3.88 -11.60 5.13
N TRP A 485 -4.50 -10.56 5.71
CA TRP A 485 -5.09 -9.45 4.97
C TRP A 485 -4.07 -8.73 4.06
N GLN A 486 -2.89 -8.41 4.57
CA GLN A 486 -1.82 -7.77 3.80
C GLN A 486 -1.31 -8.66 2.65
N LEU A 487 -1.20 -9.97 2.87
CA LEU A 487 -0.87 -10.93 1.80
C LEU A 487 -1.99 -10.97 0.74
N SER A 488 -3.25 -10.83 1.16
CA SER A 488 -4.40 -10.84 0.25
C SER A 488 -4.55 -9.60 -0.65
N LEU A 489 -3.65 -8.62 -0.55
CA LEU A 489 -3.58 -7.50 -1.49
C LEU A 489 -2.80 -7.83 -2.77
N GLY A 490 -1.95 -8.86 -2.76
CA GLY A 490 -1.16 -9.26 -3.92
C GLY A 490 0.23 -9.77 -3.56
N PHE A 491 0.81 -10.57 -4.43
CA PHE A 491 2.14 -11.13 -4.28
C PHE A 491 3.27 -10.15 -4.65
N GLY A 492 2.99 -9.09 -5.42
CA GLY A 492 3.96 -8.07 -5.84
C GLY A 492 4.75 -7.40 -4.69
N VAL A 493 4.18 -7.35 -3.49
CA VAL A 493 4.90 -7.07 -2.22
C VAL A 493 4.59 -8.12 -1.14
N GLY A 494 3.46 -8.83 -1.24
CA GLY A 494 3.08 -9.89 -0.31
C GLY A 494 4.03 -11.09 -0.32
N LEU A 495 4.65 -11.45 -1.45
CA LEU A 495 5.56 -12.60 -1.54
C LEU A 495 6.85 -12.39 -0.71
N PRO A 496 7.62 -11.29 -0.84
CA PRO A 496 8.72 -10.98 0.08
C PRO A 496 8.30 -10.93 1.56
N PHE A 497 7.10 -10.43 1.86
CA PHE A 497 6.56 -10.42 3.22
C PHE A 497 6.25 -11.84 3.74
N GLY A 498 5.73 -12.73 2.88
CA GLY A 498 5.51 -14.14 3.18
C GLY A 498 6.80 -14.88 3.52
N TYR A 499 7.84 -14.71 2.71
CA TYR A 499 9.17 -15.27 3.00
C TYR A 499 9.78 -14.68 4.29
N LEU A 500 9.56 -13.39 4.58
CA LEU A 500 10.00 -12.77 5.83
C LEU A 500 9.22 -13.29 7.06
N MET A 501 7.92 -13.58 6.93
CA MET A 501 7.13 -14.24 7.99
C MET A 501 7.57 -15.70 8.21
N LEU A 502 7.81 -16.46 7.15
CA LEU A 502 8.36 -17.82 7.23
C LEU A 502 9.73 -17.80 7.92
N LEU A 503 10.65 -16.92 7.50
CA LEU A 503 11.96 -16.76 8.12
C LEU A 503 11.85 -16.37 9.61
N ALA A 504 10.94 -15.46 9.96
CA ALA A 504 10.71 -15.08 11.35
C ALA A 504 10.23 -16.26 12.21
N VAL A 505 9.34 -17.11 11.70
CA VAL A 505 8.89 -18.34 12.37
C VAL A 505 10.06 -19.32 12.52
N LEU A 506 10.79 -19.60 11.44
CA LEU A 506 11.93 -20.54 11.43
C LEU A 506 13.05 -20.11 12.39
N VAL A 507 13.46 -18.84 12.35
CA VAL A 507 14.47 -18.29 13.28
C VAL A 507 13.99 -18.39 14.73
N THR A 508 12.72 -18.11 14.99
CA THR A 508 12.18 -18.18 16.36
C THR A 508 12.07 -19.63 16.86
N ALA A 509 11.69 -20.57 16.00
CA ALA A 509 11.69 -22.01 16.29
C ALA A 509 13.11 -22.54 16.54
N LEU A 510 14.09 -22.14 15.72
CA LEU A 510 15.50 -22.48 15.91
C LEU A 510 16.05 -21.92 17.23
N CYS A 511 15.76 -20.65 17.56
CA CYS A 511 16.13 -20.06 18.84
C CYS A 511 15.50 -20.81 20.04
N TRP A 512 14.25 -21.27 19.92
CA TRP A 512 13.60 -22.10 20.93
C TRP A 512 14.25 -23.49 21.06
N LEU A 513 14.60 -24.13 19.94
CA LEU A 513 15.29 -25.43 19.92
C LEU A 513 16.69 -25.33 20.54
N VAL A 514 17.49 -24.33 20.16
CA VAL A 514 18.82 -24.08 20.73
C VAL A 514 18.73 -23.77 22.24
N ALA A 515 17.74 -23.00 22.68
CA ALA A 515 17.51 -22.75 24.10
C ALA A 515 17.13 -24.03 24.86
N ARG A 516 16.32 -24.91 24.26
CA ARG A 516 15.94 -26.21 24.82
C ARG A 516 17.15 -27.15 24.94
N ILE A 517 17.97 -27.26 23.90
CA ILE A 517 19.20 -28.07 23.89
C ILE A 517 20.19 -27.58 24.95
N ARG A 518 20.41 -26.26 25.05
CA ARG A 518 21.29 -25.63 26.06
C ARG A 518 20.72 -25.63 27.49
N ARG A 519 19.64 -26.37 27.75
CA ARG A 519 18.93 -26.47 29.05
C ARG A 519 18.60 -25.11 29.68
N ALA A 520 18.41 -24.07 28.86
CA ALA A 520 18.12 -22.73 29.35
C ALA A 520 16.77 -22.71 30.09
N PRO A 521 16.57 -21.84 31.10
CA PRO A 521 15.31 -21.74 31.83
C PRO A 521 14.12 -21.64 30.88
N ARG A 522 13.23 -22.65 30.93
CA ARG A 522 12.18 -22.94 29.93
C ARG A 522 11.56 -21.66 29.38
N HIS A 523 11.78 -21.35 28.09
CA HIS A 523 11.17 -20.19 27.44
C HIS A 523 9.63 -20.36 27.45
N PRO A 524 8.89 -19.71 28.35
CA PRO A 524 7.64 -20.29 28.81
C PRO A 524 6.49 -19.71 27.99
N TRP A 525 6.48 -19.95 26.68
CA TRP A 525 5.34 -19.59 25.84
C TRP A 525 4.09 -20.28 26.40
N GLY A 526 3.16 -19.49 26.92
CA GLY A 526 1.90 -20.04 27.42
C GLY A 526 1.09 -20.61 26.26
N TRP A 527 0.41 -21.73 26.47
CA TRP A 527 -0.33 -22.44 25.43
C TRP A 527 -1.28 -21.53 24.63
N ARG A 528 -1.89 -20.51 25.26
CA ARG A 528 -2.75 -19.53 24.60
C ARG A 528 -2.04 -18.66 23.56
N LEU A 529 -0.73 -18.43 23.70
CA LEU A 529 0.09 -17.72 22.70
C LEU A 529 0.43 -18.69 21.56
N LEU A 530 0.92 -19.89 21.88
CA LEU A 530 1.17 -20.94 20.88
C LEU A 530 -0.07 -21.27 20.04
N LEU A 531 -1.27 -21.29 20.64
CA LEU A 531 -2.53 -21.48 19.92
C LEU A 531 -2.88 -20.27 19.04
N ALA A 532 -2.66 -19.04 19.52
CA ALA A 532 -2.89 -17.83 18.73
C ALA A 532 -1.93 -17.70 17.54
N ASP A 533 -0.68 -18.12 17.70
CA ASP A 533 0.33 -18.15 16.64
C ASP A 533 0.15 -19.35 15.70
N GLY A 534 -0.30 -20.50 16.21
CA GLY A 534 -0.64 -21.67 15.41
C GLY A 534 -1.86 -21.43 14.52
N VAL A 535 -2.99 -21.01 15.11
CA VAL A 535 -4.20 -20.66 14.35
C VAL A 535 -3.94 -19.47 13.42
N GLY A 536 -3.22 -18.45 13.89
CA GLY A 536 -2.86 -17.30 13.08
C GLY A 536 -1.98 -17.66 11.88
N GLY A 537 -0.93 -18.44 12.09
CA GLY A 537 -0.04 -18.94 11.05
C GLY A 537 -0.73 -19.90 10.06
N LEU A 538 -1.66 -20.74 10.53
CA LEU A 538 -2.47 -21.60 9.67
C LEU A 538 -3.42 -20.80 8.77
N VAL A 539 -4.07 -19.74 9.30
CA VAL A 539 -4.90 -18.84 8.47
C VAL A 539 -4.04 -18.06 7.47
N PHE A 540 -2.86 -17.58 7.90
CA PHE A 540 -1.91 -16.89 7.01
C PHE A 540 -1.45 -17.80 5.86
N ALA A 541 -1.05 -19.04 6.17
CA ALA A 541 -0.66 -20.03 5.17
C ALA A 541 -1.84 -20.43 4.27
N GLY A 542 -3.05 -20.62 4.84
CA GLY A 542 -4.26 -20.96 4.09
C GLY A 542 -4.67 -19.88 3.08
N VAL A 543 -4.62 -18.60 3.48
CA VAL A 543 -4.85 -17.47 2.56
C VAL A 543 -3.75 -17.39 1.49
N GLY A 544 -2.49 -17.57 1.88
CA GLY A 544 -1.36 -17.59 0.94
C GLY A 544 -1.47 -18.69 -0.12
N VAL A 545 -1.76 -19.93 0.28
CA VAL A 545 -1.95 -21.07 -0.63
C VAL A 545 -3.23 -20.88 -1.47
N GLY A 546 -4.34 -20.49 -0.85
CA GLY A 546 -5.61 -20.26 -1.52
C GLY A 546 -5.52 -19.22 -2.63
N MET A 547 -4.73 -18.16 -2.43
CA MET A 547 -4.45 -17.18 -3.47
C MET A 547 -3.36 -17.62 -4.45
N ALA A 548 -2.35 -18.41 -4.05
CA ALA A 548 -1.28 -18.83 -4.95
C ALA A 548 -1.75 -19.84 -6.02
N ILE A 549 -2.75 -20.68 -5.72
CA ILE A 549 -3.31 -21.68 -6.65
C ILE A 549 -3.66 -21.09 -8.03
N PRO A 550 -4.50 -20.04 -8.17
CA PRO A 550 -4.83 -19.47 -9.48
C PRO A 550 -3.60 -18.89 -10.21
N TYR A 551 -2.64 -18.26 -9.53
CA TYR A 551 -1.41 -17.79 -10.19
C TYR A 551 -0.56 -18.95 -10.71
N PHE A 552 -0.48 -20.08 -9.99
CA PHE A 552 0.23 -21.27 -10.49
C PHE A 552 -0.51 -21.94 -11.67
N LEU A 553 -1.84 -21.92 -11.70
CA LEU A 553 -2.62 -22.37 -12.85
C LEU A 553 -2.38 -21.47 -14.07
N VAL A 554 -2.39 -20.14 -13.89
CA VAL A 554 -2.04 -19.16 -14.93
C VAL A 554 -0.61 -19.34 -15.42
N ALA A 555 0.37 -19.53 -14.53
CA ALA A 555 1.77 -19.77 -14.88
C ALA A 555 2.04 -21.15 -15.51
N ALA A 556 1.07 -22.05 -15.50
CA ALA A 556 1.07 -23.32 -16.24
C ALA A 556 0.37 -23.18 -17.61
N ALA A 557 -0.74 -22.44 -17.68
CA ALA A 557 -1.46 -22.15 -18.92
C ALA A 557 -0.72 -21.18 -19.86
N HIS A 558 0.04 -20.24 -19.29
CA HIS A 558 0.81 -19.22 -20.02
C HIS A 558 2.30 -19.26 -19.60
N PRO A 559 3.09 -20.27 -20.00
CA PRO A 559 4.49 -20.40 -19.55
C PRO A 559 5.38 -19.19 -19.92
N TYR A 560 5.07 -18.52 -21.03
CA TYR A 560 5.72 -17.30 -21.50
C TYR A 560 5.50 -16.06 -20.60
N ALA A 561 4.55 -16.11 -19.65
CA ALA A 561 4.31 -15.02 -18.71
C ALA A 561 5.32 -14.97 -17.55
N ARG A 562 6.13 -16.03 -17.38
CA ARG A 562 7.19 -16.10 -16.35
C ARG A 562 8.34 -15.15 -16.68
N ARG A 563 8.94 -14.55 -15.65
CA ARG A 563 10.00 -13.55 -15.83
C ARG A 563 11.36 -14.24 -16.01
N THR A 564 11.96 -14.05 -17.19
CA THR A 564 13.33 -14.51 -17.46
C THR A 564 14.37 -13.66 -16.72
N ALA A 565 15.61 -14.15 -16.64
CA ALA A 565 16.71 -13.38 -16.06
C ALA A 565 16.97 -12.08 -16.83
N ASP A 566 16.83 -12.10 -18.15
CA ASP A 566 17.09 -10.97 -19.05
C ASP A 566 16.03 -9.88 -18.89
N LEU A 567 14.76 -10.27 -18.71
CA LEU A 567 13.68 -9.34 -18.39
C LEU A 567 13.88 -8.71 -17.00
N ILE A 568 14.46 -9.43 -16.06
CA ILE A 568 14.77 -8.92 -14.72
C ILE A 568 16.00 -8.01 -14.76
N ASP A 569 16.96 -8.23 -15.65
CA ASP A 569 18.08 -7.32 -15.87
C ASP A 569 17.61 -5.97 -16.44
N LEU A 570 16.69 -5.99 -17.43
CA LEU A 570 16.05 -4.79 -17.96
C LEU A 570 15.34 -3.93 -16.88
N TYR A 571 14.86 -4.54 -15.80
CA TYR A 571 14.24 -3.85 -14.66
C TYR A 571 15.15 -3.75 -13.41
N SER A 572 16.42 -4.17 -13.51
CA SER A 572 17.36 -4.13 -12.38
C SER A 572 18.01 -2.75 -12.25
N PRO A 573 17.85 -2.05 -11.11
CA PRO A 573 18.38 -0.70 -10.95
C PRO A 573 19.90 -0.72 -10.70
N PRO A 574 20.71 0.11 -11.40
CA PRO A 574 22.15 0.22 -11.13
C PRO A 574 22.42 0.83 -9.75
N ALA A 575 23.57 0.56 -9.15
CA ALA A 575 23.87 1.00 -7.76
C ALA A 575 23.68 2.53 -7.50
N ARG A 576 23.88 3.38 -8.52
CA ARG A 576 23.62 4.84 -8.44
C ARG A 576 22.16 5.18 -8.10
N SER A 577 21.21 4.31 -8.45
CA SER A 577 19.77 4.49 -8.19
C SER A 577 19.40 4.69 -6.72
N LEU A 578 20.22 4.20 -5.77
CA LEU A 578 20.02 4.42 -4.34
C LEU A 578 20.15 5.90 -3.92
N LEU A 579 20.67 6.74 -4.80
CA LEU A 579 20.81 8.19 -4.63
C LEU A 579 19.90 9.00 -5.57
N ILE A 580 19.37 8.40 -6.64
CA ILE A 580 18.56 9.09 -7.66
C ILE A 580 17.08 9.10 -7.27
N ALA A 581 16.47 10.28 -7.38
CA ALA A 581 15.06 10.51 -7.06
C ALA A 581 14.17 10.40 -8.31
N PRO A 582 12.91 9.96 -8.15
CA PRO A 582 11.92 10.04 -9.23
C PRO A 582 11.54 11.48 -9.58
N GLY A 583 10.95 11.68 -10.76
CA GLY A 583 10.57 13.01 -11.27
C GLY A 583 9.49 13.70 -10.45
N GLU A 584 8.67 12.89 -9.77
CA GLU A 584 7.57 13.28 -8.88
C GLU A 584 8.06 13.84 -7.54
N SER A 585 9.36 13.84 -7.23
CA SER A 585 9.90 14.48 -6.02
C SER A 585 10.02 16.00 -6.22
N LEU A 586 9.35 16.81 -5.40
CA LEU A 586 9.37 18.27 -5.52
C LEU A 586 10.79 18.84 -5.30
N LEU A 587 11.54 18.25 -4.37
CA LEU A 587 12.87 18.73 -3.98
C LEU A 587 13.98 18.22 -4.91
N TRP A 588 13.90 16.95 -5.35
CA TRP A 588 15.00 16.27 -6.03
C TRP A 588 14.71 15.92 -7.51
N GLY A 589 13.45 15.88 -7.93
CA GLY A 589 13.03 15.47 -9.28
C GLY A 589 13.62 16.32 -10.42
N PRO A 590 13.74 17.66 -10.27
CA PRO A 590 14.45 18.52 -11.22
C PRO A 590 15.98 18.34 -11.15
N ALA A 591 16.56 18.33 -9.94
CA ALA A 591 18.02 18.23 -9.74
C ALA A 591 18.59 16.90 -10.25
N HIS A 592 17.81 15.81 -10.18
CA HIS A 592 18.18 14.50 -10.68
C HIS A 592 17.68 14.20 -12.09
N ALA A 593 17.11 15.18 -12.81
CA ALA A 593 16.60 14.97 -14.17
C ALA A 593 17.60 14.35 -15.16
N PRO A 594 18.87 14.82 -15.30
CA PRO A 594 19.83 14.18 -16.20
C PRO A 594 20.20 12.76 -15.74
N LEU A 595 20.57 12.59 -14.46
CA LEU A 595 20.94 11.27 -13.89
C LEU A 595 19.83 10.21 -13.99
N ARG A 596 18.57 10.67 -14.10
CA ARG A 596 17.37 9.85 -14.27
C ARG A 596 17.05 9.55 -15.75
N ALA A 597 17.52 10.36 -16.69
CA ALA A 597 17.44 10.06 -18.12
C ALA A 597 18.37 8.88 -18.47
N ASP A 598 19.52 8.77 -17.79
CA ASP A 598 20.47 7.65 -17.89
C ASP A 598 19.97 6.32 -17.27
N LEU A 599 18.65 6.13 -17.09
CA LEU A 599 18.05 4.93 -16.50
C LEU A 599 17.03 4.32 -17.47
N GLY A 600 17.32 3.12 -17.99
CA GLY A 600 16.50 2.43 -19.00
C GLY A 600 15.02 2.25 -18.64
N TRP A 601 14.69 2.19 -17.34
CA TRP A 601 13.31 2.26 -16.87
C TRP A 601 13.16 3.07 -15.56
N ALA A 602 13.42 4.37 -15.65
CA ALA A 602 13.37 5.32 -14.52
C ALA A 602 12.21 5.15 -13.50
N PRO A 603 10.95 4.84 -13.87
CA PRO A 603 9.84 4.69 -12.91
C PRO A 603 9.98 3.51 -11.92
N GLU A 604 10.67 2.43 -12.31
CA GLU A 604 10.97 1.30 -11.41
C GLU A 604 12.45 1.31 -10.93
N MET A 605 13.32 2.09 -11.59
CA MET A 605 14.75 2.20 -11.28
C MET A 605 15.15 3.32 -10.31
N THR A 606 14.24 4.16 -9.82
CA THR A 606 14.61 5.27 -8.90
C THR A 606 14.39 4.88 -7.43
N LEU A 607 15.46 4.66 -6.67
CA LEU A 607 15.44 3.96 -5.37
C LEU A 607 15.73 4.84 -4.14
N LEU A 608 15.88 6.16 -4.27
CA LEU A 608 16.23 7.05 -3.15
C LEU A 608 15.24 6.94 -1.94
N PRO A 609 15.70 6.49 -0.75
CA PRO A 609 14.92 6.50 0.49
C PRO A 609 14.85 7.87 1.18
N GLY A 610 15.66 8.84 0.73
CA GLY A 610 15.75 10.20 1.22
C GLY A 610 17.08 10.50 1.93
N PHE A 611 17.72 11.62 1.61
CA PHE A 611 18.97 12.04 2.24
C PHE A 611 18.79 12.44 3.71
N THR A 612 17.63 12.99 4.08
CA THR A 612 17.27 13.22 5.49
C THR A 612 17.16 11.89 6.22
N LEU A 613 16.56 10.88 5.59
CA LEU A 613 16.47 9.54 6.18
C LEU A 613 17.87 8.91 6.35
N TYR A 614 18.75 9.02 5.35
CA TYR A 614 20.15 8.57 5.46
C TYR A 614 20.90 9.27 6.61
N ALA A 615 20.84 10.60 6.70
CA ALA A 615 21.51 11.36 7.76
C ALA A 615 20.98 11.03 9.17
N LEU A 616 19.66 10.86 9.31
CA LEU A 616 19.03 10.44 10.57
C LEU A 616 19.37 8.98 10.90
N ALA A 617 19.43 8.08 9.92
CA ALA A 617 19.80 6.68 10.11
C ALA A 617 21.29 6.53 10.50
N ALA A 618 22.20 7.30 9.89
CA ALA A 618 23.60 7.37 10.30
C ALA A 618 23.75 7.90 11.74
N THR A 619 23.01 8.96 12.09
CA THR A 619 22.90 9.43 13.48
C THR A 619 22.42 8.30 14.42
N GLY A 620 21.44 7.51 13.97
CA GLY A 620 20.90 6.35 14.69
C GLY A 620 21.82 5.12 14.74
N LEU A 621 22.80 5.00 13.85
CA LEU A 621 23.85 3.99 13.90
C LEU A 621 24.90 4.35 14.96
N LEU A 622 25.35 5.61 14.98
CA LEU A 622 26.35 6.11 15.93
C LEU A 622 25.79 6.28 17.35
N TYR A 623 24.61 6.89 17.50
CA TYR A 623 24.04 7.25 18.79
C TYR A 623 22.52 7.00 18.85
N SER A 624 22.10 5.91 19.51
CA SER A 624 20.69 5.45 19.52
C SER A 624 20.30 4.70 20.80
N VAL A 625 18.99 4.59 21.06
CA VAL A 625 18.41 3.81 22.17
C VAL A 625 18.50 2.29 21.97
N TRP A 626 18.93 1.82 20.79
CA TRP A 626 19.23 0.42 20.50
C TRP A 626 20.67 0.06 20.88
N THR A 627 20.92 -1.20 21.23
CA THR A 627 22.28 -1.72 21.49
C THR A 627 23.10 -1.82 20.20
N VAL A 628 24.43 -1.79 20.28
CA VAL A 628 25.32 -1.85 19.10
C VAL A 628 25.00 -3.05 18.21
N ARG A 629 24.85 -4.26 18.79
CA ARG A 629 24.45 -5.47 18.05
C ARG A 629 23.14 -5.30 17.28
N GLN A 630 22.14 -4.64 17.86
CA GLN A 630 20.88 -4.37 17.18
C GLN A 630 21.03 -3.35 16.04
N ARG A 631 21.87 -2.33 16.19
CA ARG A 631 22.13 -1.35 15.12
C ARG A 631 22.87 -1.99 13.95
N LEU A 632 23.87 -2.84 14.23
CA LEU A 632 24.59 -3.59 13.21
C LEU A 632 23.69 -4.60 12.48
N LEU A 633 22.77 -5.27 13.18
CA LEU A 633 21.77 -6.14 12.54
C LEU A 633 20.75 -5.36 11.69
N LEU A 634 20.34 -4.17 12.10
CA LEU A 634 19.49 -3.28 11.29
C LEU A 634 20.23 -2.77 10.05
N LEU A 635 21.51 -2.41 10.20
CA LEU A 635 22.37 -1.99 9.08
C LEU A 635 22.60 -3.15 8.09
N ALA A 636 22.93 -4.34 8.59
CA ALA A 636 23.09 -5.53 7.75
C ALA A 636 21.79 -5.88 7.02
N GLY A 637 20.63 -5.78 7.70
CA GLY A 637 19.33 -5.91 7.07
C GLY A 637 19.13 -4.90 5.92
N ALA A 638 19.40 -3.62 6.17
CA ALA A 638 19.28 -2.56 5.17
C ALA A 638 20.23 -2.78 3.96
N VAL A 639 21.47 -3.20 4.20
CA VAL A 639 22.46 -3.46 3.14
C VAL A 639 22.04 -4.69 2.32
N VAL A 640 21.63 -5.79 2.95
CA VAL A 640 21.16 -6.99 2.24
C VAL A 640 19.92 -6.67 1.39
N THR A 641 18.94 -5.93 1.91
CA THR A 641 17.74 -5.61 1.13
C THR A 641 17.99 -4.52 0.07
N ALA A 642 18.99 -3.66 0.24
CA ALA A 642 19.44 -2.75 -0.81
C ALA A 642 20.12 -3.53 -1.95
N VAL A 643 21.04 -4.45 -1.63
CA VAL A 643 21.72 -5.32 -2.60
C VAL A 643 20.70 -6.17 -3.38
N LEU A 644 19.70 -6.75 -2.71
CA LEU A 644 18.63 -7.48 -3.41
C LEU A 644 17.74 -6.56 -4.26
N ALA A 645 17.59 -5.28 -3.91
CA ALA A 645 16.84 -4.32 -4.71
C ALA A 645 17.56 -3.89 -6.01
N LEU A 646 18.88 -4.09 -6.11
CA LEU A 646 19.65 -3.88 -7.34
C LEU A 646 19.52 -5.04 -8.34
N GLY A 647 18.89 -6.16 -7.97
CA GLY A 647 18.63 -7.27 -8.86
C GLY A 647 19.90 -7.93 -9.41
N THR A 648 20.06 -7.92 -10.73
CA THR A 648 21.25 -8.42 -11.45
C THR A 648 22.42 -7.42 -11.45
N GLN A 649 22.17 -6.12 -11.34
CA GLN A 649 23.18 -5.05 -11.44
C GLN A 649 24.15 -5.01 -10.24
N PHE A 650 24.13 -6.02 -9.37
CA PHE A 650 25.12 -6.27 -8.32
C PHE A 650 25.59 -7.73 -8.39
N LEU A 651 26.85 -7.93 -8.79
CA LEU A 651 27.50 -9.25 -8.96
C LEU A 651 26.69 -10.20 -9.86
N ASP A 652 26.23 -9.67 -11.00
CA ASP A 652 25.41 -10.34 -12.03
C ASP A 652 24.14 -11.01 -11.47
N GLY A 653 23.68 -10.59 -10.28
CA GLY A 653 22.62 -11.23 -9.52
C GLY A 653 22.97 -12.62 -8.98
N ARG A 654 24.15 -13.17 -9.33
CA ARG A 654 24.51 -14.60 -9.28
C ARG A 654 24.41 -15.20 -7.89
N TYR A 655 24.76 -14.41 -6.87
CA TYR A 655 24.75 -14.80 -5.45
C TYR A 655 23.75 -13.99 -4.61
N THR A 656 22.88 -13.20 -5.26
CA THR A 656 22.01 -12.21 -4.62
C THR A 656 20.56 -12.43 -5.02
N TYR A 657 20.10 -11.92 -6.16
CA TYR A 657 18.71 -12.02 -6.59
C TYR A 657 18.39 -13.29 -7.38
N LEU A 658 19.28 -13.74 -8.27
CA LEU A 658 19.03 -14.92 -9.11
C LEU A 658 18.84 -16.24 -8.33
N PRO A 659 19.46 -16.46 -7.15
CA PRO A 659 19.11 -17.60 -6.30
C PRO A 659 17.65 -17.58 -5.81
N LEU A 660 17.06 -16.41 -5.60
CA LEU A 660 15.64 -16.28 -5.23
C LEU A 660 14.76 -16.69 -6.42
N LEU A 661 15.02 -16.08 -7.59
CA LEU A 661 14.34 -16.38 -8.86
C LEU A 661 14.36 -17.88 -9.23
N ARG A 662 15.52 -18.54 -9.07
CA ARG A 662 15.74 -19.91 -9.53
C ARG A 662 15.24 -21.00 -8.57
N TRP A 663 15.17 -20.72 -7.27
CA TRP A 663 14.94 -21.76 -6.25
C TRP A 663 13.76 -21.52 -5.32
N LEU A 664 13.20 -20.30 -5.25
CA LEU A 664 12.09 -19.98 -4.37
C LEU A 664 10.78 -19.82 -5.19
N PRO A 665 9.74 -20.64 -4.92
CA PRO A 665 8.47 -20.55 -5.65
C PRO A 665 7.86 -19.13 -5.68
N GLY A 666 7.40 -18.72 -6.86
CA GLY A 666 6.70 -17.47 -7.13
C GLY A 666 7.58 -16.25 -7.41
N TRP A 667 8.90 -16.34 -7.23
CA TRP A 667 9.80 -15.23 -7.58
C TRP A 667 9.92 -15.01 -9.09
N ASP A 668 9.62 -16.04 -9.89
CA ASP A 668 9.44 -15.99 -11.34
C ASP A 668 8.20 -15.20 -11.79
N GLY A 669 7.37 -14.72 -10.86
CA GLY A 669 6.33 -13.72 -11.13
C GLY A 669 6.80 -12.25 -11.01
N LEU A 670 7.91 -11.99 -10.29
CA LEU A 670 8.34 -10.63 -9.93
C LEU A 670 9.35 -10.06 -10.95
N ARG A 671 8.89 -9.13 -11.81
CA ARG A 671 9.78 -8.45 -12.79
C ARG A 671 10.76 -7.45 -12.15
N ALA A 672 10.36 -6.82 -11.05
CA ALA A 672 10.93 -5.56 -10.56
C ALA A 672 11.64 -5.74 -9.20
N PRO A 673 12.96 -6.03 -9.17
CA PRO A 673 13.70 -6.23 -7.92
C PRO A 673 13.73 -4.96 -7.05
N GLY A 674 13.71 -3.77 -7.66
CA GLY A 674 13.73 -2.46 -6.99
C GLY A 674 12.69 -2.30 -5.86
N ARG A 675 11.53 -2.98 -5.97
CA ARG A 675 10.46 -2.98 -4.94
C ARG A 675 10.94 -3.43 -3.55
N LEU A 676 12.05 -4.18 -3.45
CA LEU A 676 12.64 -4.60 -2.18
C LEU A 676 13.25 -3.45 -1.35
N ILE A 677 13.46 -2.26 -1.94
CA ILE A 677 13.93 -1.04 -1.25
C ILE A 677 13.00 -0.60 -0.09
N LEU A 678 11.76 -1.06 -0.08
CA LEU A 678 10.81 -0.94 1.02
C LEU A 678 11.40 -1.41 2.37
N TRP A 679 12.11 -2.54 2.35
CA TRP A 679 12.71 -3.11 3.55
C TRP A 679 13.92 -2.30 4.03
N THR A 680 14.74 -1.83 3.09
CA THR A 680 15.85 -0.90 3.35
C THR A 680 15.34 0.38 4.01
N THR A 681 14.28 0.97 3.45
CA THR A 681 13.59 2.14 3.99
C THR A 681 13.10 1.89 5.42
N LEU A 682 12.50 0.72 5.69
CA LEU A 682 12.04 0.32 7.02
C LEU A 682 13.19 0.17 8.04
N PHE A 683 14.30 -0.47 7.66
CA PHE A 683 15.46 -0.64 8.54
C PHE A 683 16.13 0.72 8.86
N LEU A 684 16.29 1.58 7.86
CA LEU A 684 16.78 2.96 8.03
C LEU A 684 15.85 3.77 8.94
N ALA A 685 14.52 3.66 8.77
CA ALA A 685 13.52 4.30 9.61
C ALA A 685 13.62 3.85 11.09
N ILE A 686 13.86 2.55 11.35
CA ILE A 686 14.06 2.03 12.71
C ILE A 686 15.36 2.58 13.33
N LEU A 687 16.45 2.70 12.55
CA LEU A 687 17.70 3.33 13.00
C LEU A 687 17.48 4.81 13.34
N ALA A 688 16.95 5.60 12.39
CA ALA A 688 16.66 7.02 12.52
C ALA A 688 15.79 7.35 13.74
N ALA A 689 14.70 6.60 13.92
CA ALA A 689 13.83 6.74 15.07
C ALA A 689 14.54 6.40 16.40
N GLY A 690 15.45 5.43 16.39
CA GLY A 690 16.29 5.09 17.53
C GLY A 690 17.25 6.22 17.92
N GLY A 691 17.82 6.89 16.91
CA GLY A 691 18.74 8.03 17.07
C GLY A 691 18.06 9.25 17.67
N ILE A 692 17.01 9.75 17.03
CA ILE A 692 16.24 10.90 17.54
C ILE A 692 15.64 10.62 18.93
N SER A 693 15.24 9.36 19.21
CA SER A 693 14.81 8.96 20.55
C SER A 693 15.93 9.05 21.61
N ALA A 694 17.19 8.89 21.23
CA ALA A 694 18.33 9.01 22.14
C ALA A 694 18.77 10.47 22.34
N VAL A 695 18.69 11.29 21.29
CA VAL A 695 19.00 12.74 21.34
C VAL A 695 18.00 13.43 22.25
N LEU A 696 16.71 13.35 21.92
CA LEU A 696 15.63 13.96 22.69
C LEU A 696 15.52 13.35 24.09
N GLY A 697 15.75 12.03 24.20
CA GLY A 697 15.81 11.32 25.47
C GLY A 697 17.02 11.67 26.34
N ARG A 698 18.08 12.31 25.83
CA ARG A 698 19.20 12.86 26.61
C ARG A 698 18.96 14.32 26.95
N ALA A 699 18.52 15.14 26.00
CA ALA A 699 18.14 16.53 26.24
C ALA A 699 17.12 16.66 27.38
N ALA A 700 16.06 15.83 27.38
CA ALA A 700 15.06 15.80 28.45
C ALA A 700 15.59 15.32 29.82
N ARG A 701 16.75 14.65 29.88
CA ARG A 701 17.37 14.17 31.15
C ARG A 701 18.37 15.17 31.74
N MET A 702 18.93 16.08 30.94
CA MET A 702 19.87 17.11 31.41
C MET A 702 19.14 18.33 32.02
N HIS A 703 17.82 18.27 32.15
CA HIS A 703 16.95 19.44 32.29
C HIS A 703 15.81 19.28 33.32
N PRO A 704 16.14 19.22 34.64
CA PRO A 704 15.13 19.14 35.69
C PRO A 704 14.45 20.50 35.96
N THR A 705 13.23 20.67 35.43
CA THR A 705 12.18 21.63 35.87
C THR A 705 12.45 23.15 35.89
N ALA A 706 13.68 23.64 35.99
CA ALA A 706 13.99 25.04 36.31
C ALA A 706 14.26 25.97 35.10
N LEU A 707 14.15 25.48 33.87
CA LEU A 707 14.60 26.24 32.69
C LEU A 707 13.63 27.36 32.29
N ARG A 708 14.21 28.51 31.89
CA ARG A 708 13.53 29.68 31.30
C ARG A 708 12.68 29.28 30.10
N PHE A 709 11.57 30.01 29.87
CA PHE A 709 10.56 29.70 28.86
C PHE A 709 11.16 29.46 27.45
N GLY A 710 12.01 30.37 26.97
CA GLY A 710 12.61 30.28 25.62
C GLY A 710 13.35 28.97 25.34
N LEU A 711 14.13 28.45 26.30
CA LEU A 711 14.86 27.18 26.11
C LEU A 711 13.92 25.95 26.10
N ARG A 712 12.76 26.02 26.78
CA ARG A 712 11.71 24.99 26.63
C ARG A 712 11.08 25.02 25.24
N THR A 713 10.93 26.21 24.66
CA THR A 713 10.42 26.41 23.29
C THR A 713 11.45 25.91 22.26
N LEU A 714 12.72 26.27 22.40
CA LEU A 714 13.81 25.76 21.54
C LEU A 714 13.91 24.23 21.58
N LEU A 715 13.80 23.62 22.77
CA LEU A 715 13.77 22.16 22.92
C LEU A 715 12.54 21.51 22.26
N ARG A 716 11.40 22.21 22.15
CA ARG A 716 10.23 21.73 21.38
C ARG A 716 10.49 21.83 19.88
N PHE A 717 11.02 22.96 19.40
CA PHE A 717 11.42 23.08 17.99
C PHE A 717 12.44 22.01 17.60
N ALA A 718 13.45 21.72 18.43
CA ALA A 718 14.40 20.63 18.20
C ALA A 718 13.76 19.22 18.15
N THR A 719 12.55 19.03 18.70
CA THR A 719 11.80 17.75 18.57
C THR A 719 10.98 17.65 17.28
N VAL A 720 10.74 18.78 16.62
CA VAL A 720 9.85 18.93 15.46
C VAL A 720 10.65 19.17 14.18
N LEU A 721 11.76 19.91 14.23
CA LEU A 721 12.61 20.23 13.08
C LEU A 721 13.04 18.98 12.27
N PRO A 722 13.50 17.87 12.86
CA PRO A 722 13.83 16.66 12.09
C PRO A 722 12.62 15.99 11.43
N VAL A 723 11.41 16.25 11.94
CA VAL A 723 10.14 15.79 11.34
C VAL A 723 9.76 16.69 10.16
N LEU A 724 9.97 18.01 10.29
CA LEU A 724 9.68 18.99 9.23
C LEU A 724 10.65 18.86 8.04
N VAL A 725 11.95 18.73 8.26
CA VAL A 725 12.94 18.57 7.18
C VAL A 725 12.64 17.31 6.38
N LEU A 726 12.32 16.20 7.05
CA LEU A 726 11.89 14.97 6.38
C LEU A 726 10.56 15.16 5.63
N ALA A 727 9.58 15.85 6.23
CA ALA A 727 8.30 16.12 5.57
C ALA A 727 8.43 17.02 4.33
N VAL A 728 9.43 17.90 4.26
CA VAL A 728 9.77 18.69 3.06
C VAL A 728 10.36 17.79 1.96
N GLU A 729 11.23 16.84 2.31
CA GLU A 729 11.74 15.83 1.36
C GLU A 729 10.65 14.87 0.86
N CYS A 730 9.58 14.68 1.64
CA CYS A 730 8.38 13.92 1.26
C CYS A 730 7.39 14.69 0.35
N LEU A 731 7.67 15.96 0.00
CA LEU A 731 6.82 16.74 -0.90
C LEU A 731 6.99 16.28 -2.36
N ASN A 732 5.90 16.32 -3.11
CA ASN A 732 5.80 15.74 -4.44
C ASN A 732 5.01 16.59 -5.43
N THR A 733 5.17 16.25 -6.70
CA THR A 733 4.58 16.87 -7.89
C THR A 733 3.78 15.84 -8.71
N VAL A 734 3.29 14.78 -8.07
CA VAL A 734 2.49 13.71 -8.71
C VAL A 734 1.32 14.34 -9.47
N ALA A 735 1.22 14.03 -10.77
CA ALA A 735 0.16 14.54 -11.61
C ALA A 735 -1.20 13.92 -11.24
N HIS A 736 -2.30 14.64 -11.53
CA HIS A 736 -3.67 14.12 -11.39
C HIS A 736 -4.47 14.33 -12.68
N PRO A 737 -4.11 13.63 -13.77
CA PRO A 737 -4.82 13.73 -15.04
C PRO A 737 -6.31 13.37 -14.91
N ARG A 738 -7.13 13.96 -15.78
CA ARG A 738 -8.56 13.67 -15.84
C ARG A 738 -8.81 12.35 -16.53
N VAL A 739 -9.59 11.49 -15.90
CA VAL A 739 -10.06 10.22 -16.48
C VAL A 739 -11.02 10.55 -17.64
N PRO A 740 -10.78 10.06 -18.87
CA PRO A 740 -11.73 10.23 -19.96
C PRO A 740 -13.06 9.55 -19.64
N ARG A 741 -14.17 10.17 -20.04
CA ARG A 741 -15.52 9.62 -19.81
C ARG A 741 -15.70 8.32 -20.62
N PRO A 742 -16.46 7.33 -20.11
CA PRO A 742 -16.88 6.20 -20.93
C PRO A 742 -17.68 6.71 -22.15
N PRO A 743 -17.43 6.19 -23.36
CA PRO A 743 -18.27 6.48 -24.51
C PRO A 743 -19.65 5.85 -24.31
N ALA A 744 -20.73 6.58 -24.63
CA ALA A 744 -22.10 6.09 -24.45
C ALA A 744 -22.33 4.74 -25.17
N ALA A 745 -21.75 4.60 -26.38
CA ALA A 745 -21.83 3.41 -27.20
C ALA A 745 -21.38 2.11 -26.50
N LEU A 746 -20.39 2.17 -25.59
CA LEU A 746 -19.90 0.99 -24.85
C LEU A 746 -20.92 0.46 -23.82
N ARG A 747 -21.86 1.31 -23.37
CA ARG A 747 -22.93 0.92 -22.44
C ARG A 747 -24.01 0.08 -23.12
N ASP A 748 -24.33 0.44 -24.36
CA ASP A 748 -25.41 -0.17 -25.15
C ASP A 748 -24.87 -1.22 -26.15
N ALA A 749 -23.59 -1.58 -26.04
CA ALA A 749 -22.87 -2.53 -26.87
C ALA A 749 -23.17 -3.98 -26.46
N PRO A 750 -23.72 -4.84 -27.35
CA PRO A 750 -23.95 -6.25 -27.04
C PRO A 750 -22.64 -6.99 -26.72
N SER A 751 -22.54 -7.51 -25.50
CA SER A 751 -21.39 -8.29 -25.02
C SER A 751 -21.39 -9.74 -25.57
N PRO A 752 -20.23 -10.32 -25.93
CA PRO A 752 -18.86 -9.82 -25.78
C PRO A 752 -18.50 -8.64 -26.70
N VAL A 753 -17.72 -7.69 -26.17
CA VAL A 753 -17.32 -6.43 -26.83
C VAL A 753 -15.81 -6.39 -27.05
N LEU A 754 -15.36 -5.85 -28.18
CA LEU A 754 -14.00 -5.38 -28.41
C LEU A 754 -13.99 -3.85 -28.52
N VAL A 755 -13.03 -3.16 -27.89
CA VAL A 755 -12.79 -1.72 -28.04
C VAL A 755 -11.56 -1.52 -28.92
N LEU A 756 -11.63 -0.61 -29.89
CA LEU A 756 -10.51 -0.23 -30.77
C LEU A 756 -10.18 1.26 -30.68
N PRO A 757 -8.88 1.66 -30.70
CA PRO A 757 -7.70 0.79 -30.78
C PRO A 757 -7.54 -0.07 -29.51
N SER A 758 -6.91 -1.24 -29.64
CA SER A 758 -6.57 -2.08 -28.48
C SER A 758 -5.08 -1.98 -28.20
N ASP A 759 -4.75 -1.35 -27.07
CA ASP A 759 -3.40 -1.00 -26.65
C ASP A 759 -3.33 -0.91 -25.11
N PHE A 760 -2.13 -0.81 -24.53
CA PHE A 760 -1.91 -0.77 -23.07
C PHE A 760 -2.70 0.34 -22.35
N THR A 761 -2.83 1.52 -22.97
CA THR A 761 -3.57 2.68 -22.45
C THR A 761 -5.08 2.47 -22.62
N THR A 762 -5.53 2.13 -23.84
CA THR A 762 -6.96 2.07 -24.16
C THR A 762 -7.64 0.85 -23.53
N ASP A 763 -6.95 -0.29 -23.43
CA ASP A 763 -7.48 -1.49 -22.75
C ASP A 763 -7.65 -1.25 -21.23
N SER A 764 -6.73 -0.50 -20.60
CA SER A 764 -6.85 -0.12 -19.18
C SER A 764 -8.06 0.78 -18.91
N LEU A 765 -8.34 1.71 -19.83
CA LEU A 765 -9.54 2.55 -19.77
C LEU A 765 -10.81 1.76 -20.09
N ALA A 766 -10.77 0.83 -21.05
CA ALA A 766 -11.89 -0.06 -21.36
C ALA A 766 -12.28 -0.95 -20.16
N LEU A 767 -11.28 -1.49 -19.43
CA LEU A 767 -11.52 -2.19 -18.16
C LEU A 767 -12.21 -1.27 -17.14
N LEU A 768 -11.70 -0.05 -16.92
CA LEU A 768 -12.33 0.91 -16.01
C LEU A 768 -13.76 1.27 -16.42
N TRP A 769 -14.01 1.51 -17.71
CA TRP A 769 -15.34 1.80 -18.24
C TRP A 769 -16.30 0.61 -18.09
N SER A 770 -15.80 -0.62 -18.23
CA SER A 770 -16.60 -1.86 -18.04
C SER A 770 -17.09 -2.06 -16.61
N THR A 771 -16.68 -1.24 -15.63
CA THR A 771 -17.25 -1.30 -14.27
C THR A 771 -18.71 -0.84 -14.18
N ASP A 772 -19.31 -0.36 -15.27
CA ASP A 772 -20.76 -0.32 -15.48
C ASP A 772 -21.21 -1.67 -16.09
N GLY A 773 -21.91 -2.50 -15.30
CA GLY A 773 -22.47 -3.79 -15.75
C GLY A 773 -21.49 -4.96 -15.97
N PHE A 774 -20.17 -4.73 -15.99
CA PHE A 774 -19.14 -5.76 -16.23
C PHE A 774 -19.38 -6.65 -17.48
N PRO A 775 -19.63 -6.06 -18.67
CA PRO A 775 -19.71 -6.81 -19.91
C PRO A 775 -18.40 -7.58 -20.17
N ARG A 776 -18.51 -8.80 -20.71
CA ARG A 776 -17.35 -9.54 -21.22
C ARG A 776 -16.69 -8.73 -22.32
N LEU A 777 -15.37 -8.54 -22.18
CA LEU A 777 -14.55 -7.59 -22.90
C LEU A 777 -13.30 -8.32 -23.40
N VAL A 778 -13.01 -8.23 -24.70
CA VAL A 778 -11.83 -8.86 -25.31
C VAL A 778 -10.54 -8.17 -24.85
N ASN A 779 -10.59 -6.84 -24.73
CA ASN A 779 -9.51 -6.01 -24.20
C ASN A 779 -9.09 -6.42 -22.79
N GLY A 780 -7.82 -6.15 -22.46
CA GLY A 780 -7.32 -6.27 -21.12
C GLY A 780 -5.89 -5.75 -20.98
N ASN A 781 -5.59 -5.21 -19.80
CA ASN A 781 -4.22 -4.92 -19.37
C ASN A 781 -3.91 -5.67 -18.06
N SER A 782 -2.67 -6.13 -17.90
CA SER A 782 -2.23 -6.92 -16.75
C SER A 782 -0.70 -6.96 -16.66
N GLY A 783 -0.13 -7.88 -15.88
CA GLY A 783 1.32 -8.14 -15.89
C GLY A 783 1.85 -8.72 -17.21
N PHE A 784 0.98 -9.23 -18.10
CA PHE A 784 1.34 -9.75 -19.43
C PHE A 784 0.17 -9.63 -20.43
N THR A 785 0.46 -9.84 -21.72
CA THR A 785 -0.56 -9.97 -22.78
C THR A 785 -0.74 -11.45 -23.13
N PRO A 786 -1.95 -12.03 -23.07
CA PRO A 786 -2.20 -13.38 -23.56
C PRO A 786 -2.02 -13.51 -25.08
N GLU A 787 -1.54 -14.66 -25.56
CA GLU A 787 -1.40 -14.97 -26.99
C GLU A 787 -2.74 -14.93 -27.75
N SER A 788 -3.86 -15.12 -27.06
CA SER A 788 -5.22 -14.95 -27.61
C SER A 788 -5.48 -13.50 -27.99
N LEU A 789 -5.25 -12.55 -27.07
CA LEU A 789 -5.42 -11.11 -27.30
C LEU A 789 -4.40 -10.57 -28.31
N ALA A 790 -3.15 -11.06 -28.28
CA ALA A 790 -2.14 -10.71 -29.28
C ALA A 790 -2.60 -11.09 -30.71
N ARG A 791 -2.93 -12.37 -30.94
CA ARG A 791 -3.46 -12.84 -32.23
C ARG A 791 -4.77 -12.18 -32.63
N THR A 792 -5.62 -11.81 -31.67
CA THR A 792 -6.85 -11.06 -31.97
C THR A 792 -6.54 -9.65 -32.47
N ARG A 793 -5.57 -8.94 -31.89
CA ARG A 793 -5.13 -7.62 -32.37
C ARG A 793 -4.55 -7.69 -33.78
N GLU A 794 -3.77 -8.73 -34.08
CA GLU A 794 -3.25 -9.02 -35.42
C GLU A 794 -4.38 -9.31 -36.42
N ALA A 795 -5.29 -10.23 -36.07
CA ALA A 795 -6.39 -10.66 -36.92
C ALA A 795 -7.46 -9.59 -37.20
N VAL A 796 -7.48 -8.48 -36.43
CA VAL A 796 -8.38 -7.34 -36.65
C VAL A 796 -7.66 -6.09 -37.16
N ALA A 797 -6.39 -6.18 -37.56
CA ALA A 797 -5.65 -5.05 -38.10
C ALA A 797 -6.29 -4.45 -39.37
N GLY A 798 -6.93 -5.29 -40.20
CA GLY A 798 -7.67 -4.90 -41.41
C GLY A 798 -9.16 -4.59 -41.19
N PHE A 799 -9.65 -4.60 -39.95
CA PHE A 799 -11.07 -4.35 -39.64
C PHE A 799 -11.55 -3.01 -40.25
N PRO A 800 -12.79 -2.91 -40.79
CA PRO A 800 -13.87 -3.91 -40.81
C PRO A 800 -13.89 -4.80 -42.07
N ASP A 801 -12.75 -5.37 -42.49
CA ASP A 801 -12.76 -6.41 -43.53
C ASP A 801 -13.43 -7.73 -43.09
N ALA A 802 -13.84 -8.53 -44.08
CA ALA A 802 -14.58 -9.77 -43.85
C ALA A 802 -13.76 -10.84 -43.10
N ALA A 803 -12.42 -10.82 -43.17
CA ALA A 803 -11.57 -11.76 -42.45
C ALA A 803 -11.55 -11.43 -40.95
N SER A 804 -11.39 -10.15 -40.60
CA SER A 804 -11.46 -9.61 -39.24
C SER A 804 -12.84 -9.88 -38.63
N VAL A 805 -13.90 -9.67 -39.39
CA VAL A 805 -15.28 -9.91 -38.95
C VAL A 805 -15.57 -11.40 -38.75
N ALA A 806 -15.14 -12.28 -39.67
CA ALA A 806 -15.27 -13.73 -39.51
C ALA A 806 -14.49 -14.24 -38.29
N ASN A 807 -13.28 -13.74 -38.05
CA ASN A 807 -12.49 -14.06 -36.87
C ASN A 807 -13.24 -13.68 -35.58
N LEU A 808 -13.73 -12.44 -35.48
CA LEU A 808 -14.48 -11.97 -34.30
C LEU A 808 -15.79 -12.73 -34.07
N ARG A 809 -16.54 -13.05 -35.14
CA ARG A 809 -17.72 -13.93 -35.06
C ARG A 809 -17.35 -15.32 -34.54
N SER A 810 -16.21 -15.89 -34.97
CA SER A 810 -15.74 -17.21 -34.50
C SER A 810 -15.35 -17.23 -33.01
N LEU A 811 -14.87 -16.10 -32.47
CA LEU A 811 -14.63 -15.89 -31.04
C LEU A 811 -15.92 -15.60 -30.25
N GLY A 812 -17.06 -15.43 -30.93
CA GLY A 812 -18.35 -15.07 -30.33
C GLY A 812 -18.48 -13.61 -29.92
N VAL A 813 -17.62 -12.72 -30.45
CA VAL A 813 -17.71 -11.27 -30.24
C VAL A 813 -18.90 -10.72 -31.00
N ARG A 814 -19.73 -9.91 -30.33
CA ARG A 814 -20.99 -9.38 -30.89
C ARG A 814 -20.93 -7.90 -31.25
N SER A 815 -19.97 -7.16 -30.71
CA SER A 815 -19.79 -5.76 -31.06
C SER A 815 -18.34 -5.28 -30.97
N VAL A 816 -18.02 -4.30 -31.81
CA VAL A 816 -16.76 -3.55 -31.78
C VAL A 816 -17.07 -2.08 -31.58
N VAL A 817 -16.50 -1.46 -30.55
CA VAL A 817 -16.65 -0.03 -30.21
C VAL A 817 -15.35 0.68 -30.53
N VAL A 818 -15.37 1.50 -31.57
CA VAL A 818 -14.21 2.22 -32.10
C VAL A 818 -14.21 3.65 -31.56
N LEU A 819 -13.03 4.13 -31.15
CA LEU A 819 -12.81 5.45 -30.56
C LEU A 819 -12.06 6.36 -31.57
N PRO A 820 -12.76 7.20 -32.37
CA PRO A 820 -12.14 7.93 -33.49
C PRO A 820 -10.94 8.78 -33.07
N ASP A 821 -11.06 9.50 -31.95
CA ASP A 821 -10.04 10.38 -31.35
C ASP A 821 -8.72 9.66 -30.99
N ARG A 822 -8.70 8.32 -31.02
CA ARG A 822 -7.54 7.48 -30.67
C ARG A 822 -6.99 6.64 -31.82
N LEU A 823 -7.64 6.65 -32.99
CA LEU A 823 -7.15 5.92 -34.17
C LEU A 823 -5.83 6.46 -34.77
N PRO A 824 -5.54 7.79 -34.79
CA PRO A 824 -4.31 8.30 -35.39
C PRO A 824 -3.03 7.69 -34.80
N GLY A 825 -2.12 7.26 -35.66
CA GLY A 825 -0.86 6.61 -35.26
C GLY A 825 -0.98 5.13 -34.85
N THR A 826 -2.19 4.54 -34.91
CA THR A 826 -2.41 3.11 -34.67
C THR A 826 -2.61 2.34 -35.99
N PRO A 827 -2.49 0.99 -36.02
CA PRO A 827 -2.82 0.20 -37.22
C PRO A 827 -4.23 0.47 -37.75
N TRP A 828 -5.15 0.85 -36.87
CA TRP A 828 -6.55 1.13 -37.18
C TRP A 828 -6.82 2.58 -37.63
N ALA A 829 -5.78 3.39 -37.92
CA ALA A 829 -5.92 4.79 -38.32
C ALA A 829 -6.94 5.02 -39.46
N ASN A 830 -7.01 4.08 -40.41
CA ASN A 830 -7.91 4.15 -41.58
C ASN A 830 -9.18 3.29 -41.44
N LEU A 831 -9.49 2.73 -40.27
CA LEU A 831 -10.61 1.80 -40.04
C LEU A 831 -11.96 2.40 -40.51
N LEU A 832 -12.23 3.66 -40.14
CA LEU A 832 -13.51 4.32 -40.42
C LEU A 832 -13.69 4.76 -41.88
N THR A 833 -12.60 4.73 -42.66
CA THR A 833 -12.50 5.11 -44.08
C THR A 833 -12.09 3.94 -44.99
N ASN A 834 -11.94 2.73 -44.44
CA ASN A 834 -11.54 1.52 -45.15
C ASN A 834 -12.62 1.13 -46.20
N PRO A 835 -12.27 1.06 -47.50
CA PRO A 835 -13.25 0.74 -48.56
C PRO A 835 -13.67 -0.74 -48.56
N ASN A 836 -12.90 -1.64 -47.92
CA ASN A 836 -13.12 -3.08 -47.92
C ASN A 836 -14.13 -3.53 -46.84
N LEU A 837 -15.15 -2.72 -46.57
CA LEU A 837 -16.06 -2.87 -45.43
C LEU A 837 -17.05 -4.03 -45.63
N ASP A 838 -17.10 -4.96 -44.68
CA ASP A 838 -18.08 -6.05 -44.66
C ASP A 838 -19.50 -5.51 -44.40
N TYR A 839 -20.30 -5.45 -45.46
CA TYR A 839 -21.70 -5.00 -45.43
C TYR A 839 -22.64 -5.85 -44.55
N SER A 840 -22.21 -7.02 -44.06
CA SER A 840 -22.98 -7.82 -43.10
C SER A 840 -22.93 -7.26 -41.66
N VAL A 841 -22.17 -6.20 -41.42
CA VAL A 841 -21.99 -5.55 -40.12
C VAL A 841 -22.80 -4.26 -40.02
N GLN A 842 -23.60 -4.12 -38.97
CA GLN A 842 -24.37 -2.90 -38.72
C GLN A 842 -23.49 -1.85 -38.05
N ARG A 843 -23.12 -0.78 -38.78
CA ARG A 843 -22.44 0.40 -38.24
C ARG A 843 -23.45 1.38 -37.60
N THR A 844 -23.08 2.01 -36.50
CA THR A 844 -23.84 3.08 -35.83
C THR A 844 -22.87 4.09 -35.22
N ASP A 845 -22.87 5.30 -35.78
CA ASP A 845 -22.01 6.38 -35.32
C ASP A 845 -22.68 7.15 -34.17
N THR A 846 -21.94 7.41 -33.09
CA THR A 846 -22.41 8.15 -31.91
C THR A 846 -21.36 9.18 -31.48
N PRO A 847 -21.71 10.21 -30.69
CA PRO A 847 -20.75 11.22 -30.25
C PRO A 847 -19.54 10.63 -29.51
N GLY A 848 -18.37 10.66 -30.15
CA GLY A 848 -17.09 10.15 -29.62
C GLY A 848 -16.86 8.64 -29.79
N ALA A 849 -17.78 7.87 -30.42
CA ALA A 849 -17.56 6.45 -30.68
C ALA A 849 -18.41 5.90 -31.84
N THR A 850 -17.83 5.03 -32.66
CA THR A 850 -18.55 4.24 -33.68
C THR A 850 -18.74 2.81 -33.19
N THR A 851 -19.97 2.28 -33.24
CA THR A 851 -20.24 0.87 -32.93
C THR A 851 -20.47 0.08 -34.20
N PHE A 852 -19.89 -1.11 -34.26
CA PHE A 852 -20.15 -2.12 -35.27
C PHE A 852 -20.77 -3.35 -34.59
N ARG A 853 -21.95 -3.80 -35.03
CA ARG A 853 -22.60 -5.01 -34.51
C ARG A 853 -22.38 -6.20 -35.43
N LEU A 854 -21.81 -7.26 -34.87
CA LEU A 854 -21.48 -8.51 -35.52
C LEU A 854 -22.61 -9.51 -35.24
N ASN A 855 -23.73 -9.34 -35.95
CA ASN A 855 -24.87 -10.26 -35.90
C ASN A 855 -24.53 -11.60 -36.58
#